data_AF-A0A969FH27-F1
#
_entry.id   AF-A0A969FH27-F1
#
_cell.length_a   1.000
_cell.length_b   1.000
_cell.length_c   1.000
_cell.angle_alpha   90.00
_cell.angle_beta   90.00
_cell.angle_gamma   90.00
#
_symmetry.space_group_name_H-M   'P 1'
#
loop_
_entity.id
_entity.type
_entity.pdbx_description
1 polymer ?
#
loop_
_entity_poly.entity_id
_entity_poly.type
_entity_poly.pdbx_seq_one_letter_code
_entity_poly.pdbx_strand_id
1 'polypeptide(L)'
;MTKSINTPKPPKSKRQTPPPATSKAAQPIAPIAESPVVKISRVDSDHLVVPTAAPPRNTRAARTHSQISSVLDSSKRAMNALWGWPLFWLTMLLGVGFTAVGALAWLFSMPPVPECDRPELLVSDRERLQCAQMQAESGELRDIERAINLVTSWPEDHPLQREGEHLIERWSAEIVDIANQAADSGQLDRALDLLDRIPNDSPSYAIAQDLRLQWEQSWREGTAIFDRVLAALKSQNWGEAEYQADQLAFMTDYYWSEVRYKDATTRIAAEKEGRRKLKQAKQLVKEANDDPQAVYSALESIGQVDRETYARAASVPEINEWSKKLLTWAIGRKREDRIEEALAAAKIIPQEAELYPRARDLVALSQAELMIGRDFSPLSIPLNEQILLIMDAQAVTAEMSPKHPLYRSSQALLSPWKLYLEDLLQLQIATGVASLGQPVSFRLAIAQAEEIERERPGRIYAQTLISGWKRELERIEDKPLIERARALARLNTIDGYKAAIAQAEKLSRDRGSWVDAEALIAWCQRQIEAVEDQPIIDRARQLIVDGKTDDAIALLKQISSGRALYDDARQLIRELGQRELIERDRPILERAMQLAKDGKLTEAINIADDIPKDSPLYREAQDKITRWVRDRGGRANPGGTGADAFDPDQRNDEMRDDRDAATPAAPRSAEPAITPNNTPTPNLPPPSNPEPITPESIAPADTKEPISPEPVTPEPIDPPAPPPMMPPAAPTTDIAPAAEPTE
;
A
#
# COMPACT_ATOMS: atom_id res chain seq x y z
N MET A 1 -24.46 22.39 -47.10
CA MET A 1 -23.48 22.77 -46.05
C MET A 1 -23.91 22.01 -44.79
N THR A 2 -23.31 20.86 -44.45
CA THR A 2 -22.09 20.71 -43.60
C THR A 2 -22.24 21.35 -42.21
N LYS A 3 -21.99 20.68 -41.07
CA LYS A 3 -21.55 19.29 -40.83
C LYS A 3 -21.86 18.88 -39.37
N SER A 4 -22.36 17.65 -39.20
CA SER A 4 -21.91 16.61 -38.25
C SER A 4 -21.32 17.03 -36.88
N ILE A 5 -22.04 16.68 -35.81
CA ILE A 5 -21.50 16.46 -34.46
C ILE A 5 -20.98 15.02 -34.39
N ASN A 6 -19.83 14.81 -33.73
CA ASN A 6 -19.21 13.50 -33.55
C ASN A 6 -18.85 13.32 -32.07
N THR A 7 -19.39 12.28 -31.42
CA THR A 7 -19.18 12.00 -29.99
C THR A 7 -17.97 11.08 -29.76
N PRO A 8 -17.12 11.34 -28.75
CA PRO A 8 -15.92 10.55 -28.52
C PRO A 8 -16.14 9.27 -27.70
N LYS A 9 -15.21 8.33 -27.89
CA LYS A 9 -15.14 6.96 -27.35
C LYS A 9 -14.56 6.95 -25.91
N PRO A 10 -14.96 6.00 -25.04
CA PRO A 10 -14.42 5.91 -23.67
C PRO A 10 -12.94 5.49 -23.61
N PRO A 11 -12.17 5.94 -22.60
CA PRO A 11 -10.74 5.64 -22.47
C PRO A 11 -10.44 4.26 -21.85
N LYS A 12 -9.24 3.75 -22.13
CA LYS A 12 -8.73 2.48 -21.59
C LYS A 12 -8.16 2.64 -20.18
N SER A 13 -8.35 1.63 -19.34
CA SER A 13 -7.71 1.51 -18.02
C SER A 13 -6.17 1.52 -18.12
N LYS A 14 -5.51 2.26 -17.21
CA LYS A 14 -4.06 2.18 -16.94
C LYS A 14 -3.83 1.67 -15.53
N ARG A 15 -2.81 0.83 -15.35
CA ARG A 15 -2.36 0.31 -14.05
C ARG A 15 -2.00 1.44 -13.08
N GLN A 16 -2.37 1.27 -11.82
CA GLN A 16 -1.84 2.04 -10.70
C GLN A 16 -0.46 1.50 -10.28
N THR A 17 0.44 2.41 -9.89
CA THR A 17 1.67 2.15 -9.14
C THR A 17 1.53 2.75 -7.74
N PRO A 18 2.06 2.12 -6.67
CA PRO A 18 1.92 2.62 -5.30
C PRO A 18 2.89 3.79 -5.00
N PRO A 19 2.56 4.66 -4.02
CA PRO A 19 3.39 5.80 -3.63
C PRO A 19 4.55 5.40 -2.68
N PRO A 20 5.66 6.17 -2.64
CA PRO A 20 6.74 5.98 -1.66
C PRO A 20 6.37 6.53 -0.28
N ALA A 21 6.92 5.92 0.76
CA ALA A 21 6.69 6.30 2.16
C ALA A 21 7.54 7.51 2.59
N THR A 22 6.93 8.46 3.28
CA THR A 22 7.62 9.59 3.92
C THR A 22 8.03 9.23 5.35
N SER A 23 9.34 9.23 5.62
CA SER A 23 9.88 9.03 6.96
C SER A 23 9.72 10.30 7.80
N LYS A 24 9.13 10.18 9.00
CA LYS A 24 8.86 11.30 9.91
C LYS A 24 9.95 11.38 10.97
N ALA A 25 10.68 12.49 11.03
CA ALA A 25 11.73 12.71 12.01
C ALA A 25 11.19 12.73 13.45
N ALA A 26 11.93 12.10 14.37
CA ALA A 26 11.64 12.09 15.80
C ALA A 26 12.54 13.10 16.55
N GLN A 27 11.98 13.76 17.57
CA GLN A 27 12.70 14.66 18.47
C GLN A 27 13.39 13.87 19.61
N PRO A 28 14.52 14.34 20.16
CA PRO A 28 15.30 13.60 21.15
C PRO A 28 14.76 13.75 22.58
N ILE A 29 14.95 12.70 23.38
CA ILE A 29 14.65 12.64 24.83
C ILE A 29 15.99 12.68 25.60
N ALA A 30 16.02 13.40 26.73
CA ALA A 30 17.21 13.57 27.57
C ALA A 30 17.63 12.29 28.34
N PRO A 31 18.93 12.14 28.70
CA PRO A 31 19.44 10.95 29.39
C PRO A 31 19.30 11.02 30.92
N ILE A 32 19.19 9.85 31.57
CA ILE A 32 19.17 9.70 33.02
C ILE A 32 20.34 8.80 33.49
N ALA A 33 21.12 9.36 34.42
CA ALA A 33 21.96 8.81 35.48
C ALA A 33 22.68 7.44 35.37
N GLU A 34 23.94 7.48 35.83
CA GLU A 34 24.95 6.43 35.99
C GLU A 34 24.65 5.38 37.08
N SER A 35 25.25 4.18 36.97
CA SER A 35 26.04 3.47 38.02
C SER A 35 26.20 1.95 37.75
N PRO A 36 27.18 1.24 38.33
CA PRO A 36 28.59 1.59 38.45
C PRO A 36 29.56 0.42 38.10
N VAL A 37 30.86 0.72 38.12
CA VAL A 37 32.00 -0.18 37.79
C VAL A 37 32.22 -1.31 38.81
N VAL A 38 32.64 -2.49 38.33
CA VAL A 38 33.41 -3.47 39.13
C VAL A 38 34.77 -3.73 38.47
N LYS A 39 35.86 -3.41 39.18
CA LYS A 39 37.23 -3.81 38.85
C LYS A 39 37.58 -5.09 39.61
N ILE A 40 38.24 -6.04 38.93
CA ILE A 40 39.19 -6.96 39.55
C ILE A 40 40.45 -6.99 38.67
N SER A 41 41.63 -7.11 39.27
CA SER A 41 42.92 -6.93 38.60
C SER A 41 43.89 -8.07 38.88
N ARG A 42 44.86 -8.25 37.96
CA ARG A 42 46.27 -8.63 38.22
C ARG A 42 46.58 -10.07 38.67
N VAL A 43 47.43 -10.76 37.90
CA VAL A 43 48.75 -11.36 38.28
C VAL A 43 49.52 -11.47 36.93
N ASP A 44 50.70 -10.93 36.62
CA ASP A 44 52.02 -10.69 37.24
C ASP A 44 53.09 -11.82 37.09
N SER A 45 54.27 -11.43 36.57
CA SER A 45 55.61 -12.05 36.70
C SER A 45 56.05 -13.31 35.89
N ASP A 46 56.81 -13.04 34.82
CA ASP A 46 58.10 -13.60 34.36
C ASP A 46 58.69 -14.94 34.87
N HIS A 47 59.29 -15.71 33.93
CA HIS A 47 60.64 -16.27 34.11
C HIS A 47 61.36 -16.63 32.78
N LEU A 48 62.68 -16.38 32.76
CA LEU A 48 63.67 -16.48 31.67
C LEU A 48 63.80 -17.85 30.94
N VAL A 49 64.25 -17.81 29.65
CA VAL A 49 65.53 -18.37 29.10
C VAL A 49 65.51 -18.44 27.54
N VAL A 50 66.68 -18.26 26.89
CA VAL A 50 66.98 -18.18 25.44
C VAL A 50 68.30 -18.99 25.21
N PRO A 51 68.67 -19.66 24.06
CA PRO A 51 68.35 -19.39 22.63
C PRO A 51 68.03 -20.58 21.65
N THR A 52 67.44 -20.20 20.49
CA THR A 52 67.64 -20.60 19.06
C THR A 52 68.32 -21.93 18.61
N ALA A 53 67.64 -22.73 17.75
CA ALA A 53 68.13 -23.21 16.40
C ALA A 53 67.22 -24.21 15.60
N ALA A 54 67.00 -23.92 14.31
CA ALA A 54 66.79 -24.74 13.06
C ALA A 54 65.97 -26.08 12.98
N PRO A 55 65.23 -26.35 11.86
CA PRO A 55 64.54 -27.62 11.55
C PRO A 55 65.14 -28.48 10.37
N PRO A 56 64.77 -29.79 10.23
CA PRO A 56 65.20 -30.66 9.11
C PRO A 56 64.07 -31.23 8.19
N ARG A 57 64.42 -32.24 7.38
CA ARG A 57 63.90 -32.67 6.04
C ARG A 57 63.11 -34.01 6.00
N ASN A 58 62.60 -34.34 4.78
CA ASN A 58 62.24 -35.68 4.19
C ASN A 58 60.80 -36.22 4.42
N THR A 59 59.96 -36.69 3.47
CA THR A 59 59.97 -37.42 2.15
C THR A 59 59.69 -38.94 2.20
N ARG A 60 58.63 -39.44 1.50
CA ARG A 60 58.62 -40.66 0.61
C ARG A 60 57.27 -41.01 -0.09
N ALA A 61 57.31 -41.20 -1.42
CA ALA A 61 56.69 -42.24 -2.32
C ALA A 61 55.23 -42.76 -2.16
N ALA A 62 54.50 -43.31 -3.18
CA ALA A 62 54.56 -43.31 -4.66
C ALA A 62 53.37 -44.13 -5.30
N ARG A 63 53.25 -44.11 -6.65
CA ARG A 63 52.32 -44.82 -7.60
C ARG A 63 50.99 -44.06 -7.92
N THR A 64 50.45 -44.07 -9.15
CA THR A 64 50.63 -45.00 -10.29
C THR A 64 50.48 -44.35 -11.69
N HIS A 65 51.11 -44.97 -12.70
CA HIS A 65 50.97 -44.94 -14.19
C HIS A 65 49.64 -44.49 -14.85
N SER A 66 49.52 -44.22 -16.17
CA SER A 66 50.40 -43.71 -17.26
C SER A 66 49.68 -43.85 -18.62
N GLN A 67 49.49 -42.79 -19.42
CA GLN A 67 49.17 -42.74 -20.88
C GLN A 67 49.10 -41.25 -21.31
N ILE A 68 49.48 -40.77 -22.49
CA ILE A 68 50.32 -41.24 -23.62
C ILE A 68 51.12 -40.02 -24.10
N SER A 69 52.40 -40.20 -24.46
CA SER A 69 53.20 -39.17 -25.15
C SER A 69 53.88 -39.78 -26.38
N SER A 70 53.35 -39.57 -27.58
CA SER A 70 53.93 -40.17 -28.80
C SER A 70 53.61 -39.47 -30.13
N VAL A 71 53.72 -38.13 -30.20
CA VAL A 71 54.14 -37.43 -31.43
C VAL A 71 54.90 -36.17 -31.02
N LEU A 72 56.24 -36.17 -31.19
CA LEU A 72 57.15 -35.02 -31.40
C LEU A 72 58.62 -35.35 -31.05
N ASP A 73 59.13 -36.52 -31.48
CA ASP A 73 60.59 -36.72 -31.60
C ASP A 73 60.95 -37.45 -32.91
N SER A 74 60.54 -36.84 -34.02
CA SER A 74 60.83 -37.32 -35.39
C SER A 74 61.15 -36.17 -36.35
N SER A 75 61.98 -35.20 -35.93
CA SER A 75 62.55 -34.19 -36.85
C SER A 75 63.93 -33.62 -36.44
N LYS A 76 64.63 -34.21 -35.47
CA LYS A 76 65.96 -33.71 -35.00
C LYS A 76 67.16 -34.04 -35.91
N ARG A 77 66.94 -34.35 -37.20
CA ARG A 77 68.03 -34.63 -38.18
C ARG A 77 67.87 -34.01 -39.58
N ALA A 78 66.81 -33.25 -39.85
CA ALA A 78 66.60 -32.62 -41.17
C ALA A 78 66.77 -31.09 -41.18
N MET A 79 66.95 -30.45 -40.02
CA MET A 79 66.68 -29.01 -39.84
C MET A 79 67.90 -28.10 -39.65
N ASN A 80 69.11 -28.58 -39.98
CA ASN A 80 70.36 -27.81 -39.95
C ASN A 80 70.79 -27.27 -41.34
N ALA A 81 69.88 -27.24 -42.33
CA ALA A 81 70.18 -26.81 -43.71
C ALA A 81 69.22 -25.73 -44.27
N LEU A 82 68.30 -25.21 -43.45
CA LEU A 82 67.35 -24.14 -43.79
C LEU A 82 67.46 -22.92 -42.85
N TRP A 83 68.60 -22.81 -42.16
CA TRP A 83 68.93 -21.76 -41.20
C TRP A 83 69.73 -20.65 -41.89
N GLY A 84 69.21 -19.42 -41.90
CA GLY A 84 70.01 -18.24 -42.28
C GLY A 84 69.26 -17.02 -42.81
N TRP A 85 68.18 -17.20 -43.60
CA TRP A 85 67.58 -16.06 -44.34
C TRP A 85 66.04 -15.95 -44.35
N PRO A 86 65.24 -16.99 -44.68
CA PRO A 86 63.79 -16.80 -44.83
C PRO A 86 63.04 -16.63 -43.50
N LEU A 87 63.58 -17.15 -42.39
CA LEU A 87 62.94 -17.05 -41.07
C LEU A 87 62.96 -15.61 -40.53
N PHE A 88 64.03 -14.86 -40.81
CA PHE A 88 64.22 -13.48 -40.34
C PHE A 88 63.12 -12.54 -40.86
N TRP A 89 62.82 -12.64 -42.16
CA TRP A 89 61.74 -11.87 -42.79
C TRP A 89 60.36 -12.23 -42.25
N LEU A 90 60.12 -13.50 -41.94
CA LEU A 90 58.84 -13.96 -41.40
C LEU A 90 58.65 -13.47 -39.95
N THR A 91 59.70 -13.46 -39.12
CA THR A 91 59.66 -12.84 -37.79
C THR A 91 59.47 -11.32 -37.84
N MET A 92 60.10 -10.64 -38.81
CA MET A 92 59.95 -9.19 -38.98
C MET A 92 58.51 -8.80 -39.38
N LEU A 93 57.90 -9.55 -40.30
CA LEU A 93 56.55 -9.27 -40.79
C LEU A 93 55.48 -9.56 -39.71
N LEU A 94 55.67 -10.59 -38.89
CA LEU A 94 54.79 -10.87 -37.75
C LEU A 94 54.90 -9.78 -36.65
N GLY A 95 56.12 -9.26 -36.39
CA GLY A 95 56.35 -8.20 -35.41
C GLY A 95 55.65 -6.89 -35.77
N VAL A 96 55.70 -6.48 -37.04
CA VAL A 96 55.02 -5.26 -37.52
C VAL A 96 53.49 -5.41 -37.47
N GLY A 97 52.97 -6.60 -37.80
CA GLY A 97 51.53 -6.88 -37.72
C GLY A 97 50.95 -6.73 -36.30
N PHE A 98 51.68 -7.17 -35.28
CA PHE A 98 51.23 -7.08 -33.89
C PHE A 98 51.23 -5.63 -33.36
N THR A 99 52.19 -4.80 -33.78
CA THR A 99 52.21 -3.37 -33.42
C THR A 99 51.04 -2.58 -34.00
N ALA A 100 50.51 -2.97 -35.17
CA ALA A 100 49.40 -2.27 -35.80
C ALA A 100 48.08 -2.40 -35.01
N VAL A 101 47.80 -3.58 -34.45
CA VAL A 101 46.61 -3.81 -33.61
C VAL A 101 46.73 -3.08 -32.27
N GLY A 102 47.92 -3.10 -31.65
CA GLY A 102 48.19 -2.33 -30.44
C GLY A 102 48.04 -0.82 -30.64
N ALA A 103 48.56 -0.27 -31.74
CA ALA A 103 48.43 1.14 -32.08
C ALA A 103 46.97 1.54 -32.37
N LEU A 104 46.19 0.71 -33.06
CA LEU A 104 44.75 0.94 -33.27
C LEU A 104 43.96 0.89 -31.96
N ALA A 105 44.25 -0.05 -31.07
CA ALA A 105 43.62 -0.12 -29.74
C ALA A 105 43.96 1.11 -28.87
N TRP A 106 45.18 1.64 -28.98
CA TRP A 106 45.60 2.86 -28.29
C TRP A 106 44.96 4.13 -28.90
N LEU A 107 44.70 4.15 -30.21
CA LEU A 107 44.00 5.24 -30.90
C LEU A 107 42.49 5.27 -30.61
N PHE A 108 41.88 4.12 -30.33
CA PHE A 108 40.46 4.00 -29.95
C PHE A 108 40.20 3.96 -28.44
N SER A 109 41.25 3.89 -27.62
CA SER A 109 41.11 4.12 -26.18
C SER A 109 40.90 5.62 -25.96
N MET A 110 39.72 6.01 -25.46
CA MET A 110 39.49 7.40 -25.06
C MET A 110 40.57 7.82 -24.05
N PRO A 111 41.10 9.07 -24.14
CA PRO A 111 42.07 9.53 -23.16
C PRO A 111 41.47 9.40 -21.75
N PRO A 112 42.25 8.97 -20.75
CA PRO A 112 41.75 8.87 -19.39
C PRO A 112 41.28 10.25 -18.93
N VAL A 113 40.14 10.29 -18.24
CA VAL A 113 39.72 11.50 -17.53
C VAL A 113 40.84 11.93 -16.56
N PRO A 114 41.09 13.24 -16.40
CA PRO A 114 42.10 13.70 -15.46
C PRO A 114 41.78 13.18 -14.05
N GLU A 115 42.79 12.63 -13.37
CA GLU A 115 42.70 12.25 -11.96
C GLU A 115 42.64 13.53 -11.11
N CYS A 116 41.43 14.07 -10.92
CA CYS A 116 41.19 15.32 -10.18
C CYS A 116 41.46 15.22 -8.66
N ASP A 117 41.94 14.07 -8.19
CA ASP A 117 42.39 13.81 -6.81
C ASP A 117 43.89 14.16 -6.59
N ARG A 118 44.61 14.60 -7.62
CA ARG A 118 46.05 14.92 -7.54
C ARG A 118 46.32 16.29 -6.89
N PRO A 119 47.38 16.44 -6.07
CA PRO A 119 47.69 17.70 -5.41
C PRO A 119 48.04 18.81 -6.41
N GLU A 120 47.49 20.01 -6.16
CA GLU A 120 47.42 21.14 -7.10
C GLU A 120 48.76 21.59 -7.71
N LEU A 121 49.88 21.34 -7.03
CA LEU A 121 51.23 21.82 -7.38
C LEU A 121 51.85 21.16 -8.63
N LEU A 122 51.27 20.08 -9.15
CA LEU A 122 51.81 19.32 -10.29
C LEU A 122 50.88 19.29 -11.52
N VAL A 123 49.81 20.08 -11.50
CA VAL A 123 48.72 20.06 -12.49
C VAL A 123 48.77 21.34 -13.33
N SER A 124 48.65 21.23 -14.66
CA SER A 124 48.60 22.40 -15.54
C SER A 124 47.28 23.16 -15.40
N ASP A 125 47.26 24.47 -15.65
CA ASP A 125 46.03 25.28 -15.49
C ASP A 125 44.88 24.81 -16.40
N ARG A 126 45.21 24.15 -17.52
CA ARG A 126 44.21 23.50 -18.39
C ARG A 126 43.56 22.29 -17.73
N GLU A 127 44.34 21.44 -17.07
CA GLU A 127 43.82 20.29 -16.31
C GLU A 127 43.03 20.76 -15.08
N ARG A 128 43.49 21.83 -14.41
CA ARG A 128 42.74 22.47 -13.31
C ARG A 128 41.37 22.98 -13.80
N LEU A 129 41.33 23.68 -14.93
CA LEU A 129 40.08 24.18 -15.53
C LEU A 129 39.12 23.04 -15.90
N GLN A 130 39.64 21.94 -16.46
CA GLN A 130 38.84 20.77 -16.82
C GLN A 130 38.28 20.04 -15.58
N CYS A 131 39.07 19.92 -14.51
CA CYS A 131 38.57 19.40 -13.24
C CYS A 131 37.53 20.32 -12.58
N ALA A 132 37.74 21.64 -12.63
CA ALA A 132 36.78 22.62 -12.14
C ALA A 132 35.45 22.56 -12.91
N GLN A 133 35.50 22.42 -14.24
CA GLN A 133 34.31 22.22 -15.07
C GLN A 133 33.57 20.92 -14.70
N MET A 134 34.29 19.80 -14.57
CA MET A 134 33.70 18.51 -14.19
C MET A 134 33.07 18.54 -12.79
N GLN A 135 33.61 19.35 -11.87
CA GLN A 135 33.03 19.57 -10.54
C GLN A 135 31.79 20.47 -10.60
N ALA A 136 31.82 21.56 -11.37
CA ALA A 136 30.66 22.42 -11.57
C ALA A 136 29.47 21.68 -12.23
N GLU A 137 29.74 20.73 -13.13
CA GLU A 137 28.72 19.83 -13.73
C GLU A 137 27.95 18.97 -12.70
N SER A 138 28.36 18.93 -11.42
CA SER A 138 27.55 18.36 -10.33
C SER A 138 26.28 19.15 -10.01
N GLY A 139 26.24 20.44 -10.36
CA GLY A 139 25.19 21.37 -9.94
C GLY A 139 25.28 21.78 -8.45
N GLU A 140 26.29 21.34 -7.70
CA GLU A 140 26.47 21.76 -6.31
C GLU A 140 27.04 23.17 -6.24
N LEU A 141 26.33 24.06 -5.54
CA LEU A 141 26.72 25.47 -5.36
C LEU A 141 28.19 25.65 -4.94
N ARG A 142 28.68 24.83 -4.01
CA ARG A 142 30.07 24.90 -3.52
C ARG A 142 31.11 24.53 -4.57
N ASP A 143 30.73 23.79 -5.59
CA ASP A 143 31.62 23.29 -6.63
C ASP A 143 31.66 24.28 -7.79
N ILE A 144 30.49 24.84 -8.13
CA ILE A 144 30.35 26.00 -9.02
C ILE A 144 31.12 27.21 -8.45
N GLU A 145 30.96 27.55 -7.16
CA GLU A 145 31.72 28.60 -6.48
C GLU A 145 33.24 28.37 -6.55
N ARG A 146 33.70 27.14 -6.31
CA ARG A 146 35.13 26.79 -6.40
C ARG A 146 35.66 26.93 -7.83
N ALA A 147 34.89 26.51 -8.82
CA ALA A 147 35.24 26.63 -10.23
C ALA A 147 35.35 28.09 -10.70
N ILE A 148 34.38 28.93 -10.31
CA ILE A 148 34.40 30.38 -10.55
C ILE A 148 35.64 31.02 -9.91
N ASN A 149 35.88 30.76 -8.61
CA ASN A 149 37.00 31.34 -7.87
C ASN A 149 38.39 30.93 -8.42
N LEU A 150 38.52 29.75 -9.02
CA LEU A 150 39.73 29.35 -9.72
C LEU A 150 40.03 30.30 -10.89
N VAL A 151 39.02 30.59 -11.73
CA VAL A 151 39.20 31.41 -12.93
C VAL A 151 39.34 32.89 -12.58
N THR A 152 38.55 33.43 -11.63
CA THR A 152 38.68 34.84 -11.22
C THR A 152 39.99 35.13 -10.48
N SER A 153 40.73 34.11 -10.04
CA SER A 153 42.08 34.26 -9.47
C SER A 153 43.20 34.48 -10.50
N TRP A 154 42.92 34.30 -11.79
CA TRP A 154 43.92 34.39 -12.85
C TRP A 154 44.21 35.83 -13.30
N PRO A 155 45.45 36.16 -13.70
CA PRO A 155 45.78 37.44 -14.34
C PRO A 155 45.07 37.64 -15.69
N GLU A 156 44.79 38.89 -16.05
CA GLU A 156 44.15 39.25 -17.34
C GLU A 156 44.91 38.74 -18.59
N ASP A 157 46.22 38.51 -18.50
CA ASP A 157 47.06 37.98 -19.58
C ASP A 157 47.15 36.44 -19.61
N HIS A 158 46.38 35.73 -18.77
CA HIS A 158 46.42 34.27 -18.69
C HIS A 158 45.97 33.60 -20.00
N PRO A 159 46.68 32.59 -20.52
CA PRO A 159 46.37 31.97 -21.82
C PRO A 159 44.97 31.36 -21.95
N LEU A 160 44.33 31.01 -20.84
CA LEU A 160 42.99 30.41 -20.79
C LEU A 160 41.90 31.40 -20.36
N GLN A 161 42.22 32.68 -20.15
CA GLN A 161 41.29 33.65 -19.57
C GLN A 161 39.95 33.73 -20.32
N ARG A 162 39.98 33.80 -21.66
CA ARG A 162 38.76 33.85 -22.49
C ARG A 162 37.92 32.56 -22.44
N GLU A 163 38.55 31.40 -22.24
CA GLU A 163 37.85 30.14 -22.06
C GLU A 163 37.20 30.10 -20.67
N GLY A 164 37.91 30.61 -19.66
CA GLY A 164 37.41 30.84 -18.31
C GLY A 164 36.24 31.82 -18.23
N GLU A 165 36.28 32.96 -18.92
CA GLU A 165 35.19 33.95 -18.96
C GLU A 165 33.86 33.33 -19.45
N HIS A 166 33.90 32.53 -20.52
CA HIS A 166 32.73 31.79 -21.01
C HIS A 166 32.25 30.68 -20.07
N LEU A 167 33.12 30.16 -19.20
CA LEU A 167 32.75 29.20 -18.17
C LEU A 167 32.13 29.91 -16.95
N ILE A 168 32.70 31.06 -16.51
CA ILE A 168 32.11 31.92 -15.47
C ILE A 168 30.69 32.35 -15.87
N GLU A 169 30.45 32.74 -17.13
CA GLU A 169 29.11 33.07 -17.64
C GLU A 169 28.11 31.92 -17.42
N ARG A 170 28.49 30.69 -17.76
CA ARG A 170 27.63 29.50 -17.59
C ARG A 170 27.40 29.15 -16.14
N TRP A 171 28.48 29.06 -15.35
CA TRP A 171 28.44 28.74 -13.93
C TRP A 171 27.66 29.78 -13.12
N SER A 172 27.77 31.07 -13.48
CA SER A 172 26.98 32.13 -12.87
C SER A 172 25.49 32.02 -13.23
N ALA A 173 25.17 31.63 -14.46
CA ALA A 173 23.79 31.35 -14.87
C ALA A 173 23.20 30.15 -14.11
N GLU A 174 23.99 29.11 -13.81
CA GLU A 174 23.57 27.98 -12.96
C GLU A 174 23.26 28.45 -11.52
N ILE A 175 24.04 29.39 -10.95
CA ILE A 175 23.71 30.01 -9.65
C ILE A 175 22.39 30.80 -9.73
N VAL A 176 22.16 31.54 -10.82
CA VAL A 176 20.87 32.23 -11.06
C VAL A 176 19.71 31.22 -11.13
N ASP A 177 19.88 30.07 -11.79
CA ASP A 177 18.84 29.04 -11.86
C ASP A 177 18.55 28.38 -10.51
N ILE A 178 19.57 28.20 -9.65
CA ILE A 178 19.37 27.75 -8.26
C ILE A 178 18.65 28.84 -7.43
N ALA A 179 18.97 30.13 -7.66
CA ALA A 179 18.29 31.25 -7.02
C ALA A 179 16.82 31.37 -7.45
N ASN A 180 16.53 31.20 -8.75
CA ASN A 180 15.17 31.15 -9.30
C ASN A 180 14.34 30.07 -8.59
N GLN A 181 14.86 28.85 -8.49
CA GLN A 181 14.20 27.74 -7.78
C GLN A 181 13.98 28.04 -6.28
N ALA A 182 14.93 28.72 -5.63
CA ALA A 182 14.76 29.16 -4.24
C ALA A 182 13.61 30.18 -4.12
N ALA A 183 13.57 31.20 -4.99
CA ALA A 183 12.50 32.20 -5.02
C ALA A 183 11.12 31.57 -5.29
N ASP A 184 11.01 30.70 -6.30
CA ASP A 184 9.78 29.97 -6.66
C ASP A 184 9.26 29.08 -5.53
N SER A 185 10.16 28.52 -4.72
CA SER A 185 9.82 27.71 -3.54
C SER A 185 9.42 28.54 -2.31
N GLY A 186 9.44 29.87 -2.40
CA GLY A 186 9.11 30.78 -1.32
C GLY A 186 10.28 31.19 -0.41
N GLN A 187 11.53 30.87 -0.78
CA GLN A 187 12.74 31.14 0.01
C GLN A 187 13.47 32.40 -0.51
N LEU A 188 12.84 33.59 -0.43
CA LEU A 188 13.45 34.83 -0.95
C LEU A 188 14.84 35.11 -0.37
N ASP A 189 14.99 35.06 0.96
CA ASP A 189 16.28 35.38 1.61
C ASP A 189 17.42 34.50 1.05
N ARG A 190 17.15 33.21 0.86
CA ARG A 190 18.08 32.26 0.24
C ARG A 190 18.36 32.59 -1.23
N ALA A 191 17.36 33.03 -1.98
CA ALA A 191 17.52 33.42 -3.38
C ALA A 191 18.42 34.66 -3.49
N LEU A 192 18.24 35.65 -2.62
CA LEU A 192 19.09 36.85 -2.56
C LEU A 192 20.53 36.49 -2.15
N ASP A 193 20.69 35.67 -1.10
CA ASP A 193 21.98 35.12 -0.63
C ASP A 193 22.75 34.33 -1.70
N LEU A 194 22.06 33.79 -2.71
CA LEU A 194 22.65 33.10 -3.87
C LEU A 194 23.10 34.10 -4.93
N LEU A 195 22.28 35.11 -5.22
CA LEU A 195 22.63 36.18 -6.16
C LEU A 195 23.82 37.02 -5.67
N ASP A 196 23.99 37.20 -4.36
CA ASP A 196 25.16 37.86 -3.76
C ASP A 196 26.50 37.12 -4.00
N ARG A 197 26.47 35.87 -4.49
CA ARG A 197 27.68 35.06 -4.74
C ARG A 197 28.18 35.15 -6.18
N ILE A 198 27.42 35.79 -7.05
CA ILE A 198 27.78 35.95 -8.46
C ILE A 198 28.82 37.06 -8.59
N PRO A 199 30.00 36.80 -9.19
CA PRO A 199 31.05 37.81 -9.33
C PRO A 199 30.61 39.02 -10.17
N ASN A 200 31.07 40.22 -9.80
CA ASN A 200 30.70 41.48 -10.45
C ASN A 200 31.19 41.60 -11.92
N ASP A 201 32.19 40.81 -12.30
CA ASP A 201 32.77 40.69 -13.63
C ASP A 201 32.04 39.66 -14.53
N SER A 202 31.15 38.85 -13.96
CA SER A 202 30.33 37.91 -14.72
C SER A 202 29.25 38.62 -15.56
N PRO A 203 29.01 38.22 -16.83
CA PRO A 203 27.88 38.72 -17.61
C PRO A 203 26.52 38.52 -16.93
N SER A 204 26.38 37.49 -16.10
CA SER A 204 25.16 37.20 -15.33
C SER A 204 24.92 38.16 -14.16
N TYR A 205 25.91 38.96 -13.75
CA TYR A 205 25.77 39.87 -12.62
C TYR A 205 24.69 40.93 -12.84
N ALA A 206 24.59 41.47 -14.06
CA ALA A 206 23.54 42.43 -14.40
C ALA A 206 22.13 41.80 -14.25
N ILE A 207 21.98 40.57 -14.75
CA ILE A 207 20.74 39.77 -14.63
C ILE A 207 20.41 39.52 -13.15
N ALA A 208 21.42 39.19 -12.33
CA ALA A 208 21.27 38.96 -10.89
C ALA A 208 20.81 40.22 -10.13
N GLN A 209 21.34 41.41 -10.47
CA GLN A 209 20.92 42.66 -9.85
C GLN A 209 19.50 43.07 -10.28
N ASP A 210 19.14 42.87 -11.55
CA ASP A 210 17.76 43.10 -12.03
C ASP A 210 16.76 42.16 -11.35
N LEU A 211 17.08 40.86 -11.23
CA LEU A 211 16.25 39.87 -10.52
C LEU A 211 16.07 40.22 -9.04
N ARG A 212 17.13 40.68 -8.35
CA ARG A 212 17.04 41.16 -6.96
C ARG A 212 16.00 42.26 -6.82
N LEU A 213 16.11 43.31 -7.63
CA LEU A 213 15.21 44.46 -7.56
C LEU A 213 13.76 44.07 -7.90
N GLN A 214 13.58 43.20 -8.90
CA GLN A 214 12.27 42.64 -9.24
C GLN A 214 11.67 41.86 -8.06
N TRP A 215 12.41 40.90 -7.50
CA TRP A 215 11.91 40.07 -6.39
C TRP A 215 11.64 40.89 -5.12
N GLU A 216 12.52 41.80 -4.74
CA GLU A 216 12.29 42.69 -3.59
C GLU A 216 11.06 43.58 -3.76
N GLN A 217 10.72 43.98 -4.98
CA GLN A 217 9.48 44.70 -5.27
C GLN A 217 8.27 43.77 -5.23
N SER A 218 8.26 42.70 -6.03
CA SER A 218 7.17 41.73 -6.11
C SER A 218 6.84 41.10 -4.76
N TRP A 219 7.83 40.87 -3.89
CA TRP A 219 7.61 40.32 -2.56
C TRP A 219 6.89 41.29 -1.63
N ARG A 220 7.24 42.58 -1.67
CA ARG A 220 6.54 43.62 -0.90
C ARG A 220 5.10 43.80 -1.39
N GLU A 221 4.89 43.82 -2.70
CA GLU A 221 3.56 43.94 -3.30
C GLU A 221 2.70 42.71 -3.02
N GLY A 222 3.21 41.50 -3.27
CA GLY A 222 2.50 40.23 -3.07
C GLY A 222 2.17 39.96 -1.61
N THR A 223 3.08 40.29 -0.68
CA THR A 223 2.81 40.21 0.77
C THR A 223 1.69 41.17 1.15
N ALA A 224 1.73 42.43 0.70
CA ALA A 224 0.69 43.41 1.00
C ALA A 224 -0.69 43.04 0.41
N ILE A 225 -0.74 42.37 -0.74
CA ILE A 225 -1.98 41.84 -1.31
C ILE A 225 -2.47 40.64 -0.49
N PHE A 226 -1.60 39.68 -0.15
CA PHE A 226 -1.97 38.50 0.63
C PHE A 226 -2.46 38.88 2.05
N ASP A 227 -1.84 39.86 2.68
CA ASP A 227 -2.30 40.38 3.98
C ASP A 227 -3.71 40.99 3.91
N ARG A 228 -4.07 41.62 2.78
CA ARG A 228 -5.46 42.08 2.55
C ARG A 228 -6.42 40.90 2.37
N VAL A 229 -6.01 39.81 1.71
CA VAL A 229 -6.83 38.57 1.66
C VAL A 229 -7.09 38.07 3.08
N LEU A 230 -6.07 37.96 3.93
CA LEU A 230 -6.23 37.53 5.32
C LEU A 230 -7.12 38.47 6.15
N ALA A 231 -6.96 39.78 5.99
CA ALA A 231 -7.78 40.79 6.66
C ALA A 231 -9.25 40.74 6.20
N ALA A 232 -9.49 40.56 4.90
CA ALA A 232 -10.81 40.39 4.31
C ALA A 232 -11.49 39.09 4.79
N LEU A 233 -10.74 37.99 4.87
CA LEU A 233 -11.22 36.71 5.44
C LEU A 233 -11.64 36.84 6.90
N LYS A 234 -10.78 37.44 7.74
CA LYS A 234 -11.11 37.71 9.16
C LYS A 234 -12.36 38.58 9.30
N SER A 235 -12.58 39.50 8.36
CA SER A 235 -13.74 40.40 8.30
C SER A 235 -14.96 39.80 7.57
N GLN A 236 -14.87 38.56 7.06
CA GLN A 236 -15.89 37.88 6.25
C GLN A 236 -16.29 38.65 4.97
N ASN A 237 -15.42 39.52 4.45
CA ASN A 237 -15.64 40.24 3.19
C ASN A 237 -15.17 39.39 2.01
N TRP A 238 -16.05 38.50 1.55
CA TRP A 238 -15.75 37.54 0.48
C TRP A 238 -15.33 38.18 -0.83
N GLY A 239 -16.02 39.24 -1.25
CA GLY A 239 -15.75 39.91 -2.52
C GLY A 239 -14.37 40.56 -2.54
N GLU A 240 -13.96 41.18 -1.43
CA GLU A 240 -12.61 41.74 -1.30
C GLU A 240 -11.54 40.64 -1.23
N ALA A 241 -11.81 39.55 -0.51
CA ALA A 241 -10.86 38.44 -0.40
C ALA A 241 -10.61 37.76 -1.76
N GLU A 242 -11.67 37.54 -2.55
CA GLU A 242 -11.57 36.99 -3.91
C GLU A 242 -10.92 37.98 -4.87
N TYR A 243 -11.28 39.26 -4.82
CA TYR A 243 -10.66 40.30 -5.65
C TYR A 243 -9.15 40.45 -5.41
N GLN A 244 -8.70 40.48 -4.15
CA GLN A 244 -7.28 40.55 -3.80
C GLN A 244 -6.56 39.22 -4.13
N ALA A 245 -7.22 38.06 -4.02
CA ALA A 245 -6.65 36.81 -4.49
C ALA A 245 -6.43 36.85 -6.02
N ASP A 246 -7.41 37.31 -6.80
CA ASP A 246 -7.25 37.47 -8.24
C ASP A 246 -6.13 38.47 -8.60
N GLN A 247 -5.86 39.50 -7.77
CA GLN A 247 -4.67 40.36 -7.97
C GLN A 247 -3.35 39.58 -7.86
N LEU A 248 -3.25 38.56 -7.00
CA LEU A 248 -2.07 37.69 -6.94
C LEU A 248 -1.87 36.91 -8.24
N ALA A 249 -2.97 36.40 -8.84
CA ALA A 249 -2.91 35.66 -10.11
C ALA A 249 -2.41 36.49 -11.30
N PHE A 250 -2.52 37.83 -11.22
CA PHE A 250 -1.97 38.75 -12.24
C PHE A 250 -0.52 39.19 -11.98
N MET A 251 0.12 38.75 -10.88
CA MET A 251 1.53 39.04 -10.62
C MET A 251 2.44 38.27 -11.57
N THR A 252 3.61 38.85 -11.89
CA THR A 252 4.59 38.28 -12.83
C THR A 252 5.29 37.03 -12.30
N ASP A 253 5.45 36.92 -10.99
CA ASP A 253 6.31 35.92 -10.35
C ASP A 253 5.52 34.66 -10.00
N TYR A 254 6.05 33.49 -10.37
CA TYR A 254 5.38 32.18 -10.26
C TYR A 254 4.93 31.85 -8.83
N TYR A 255 5.76 32.15 -7.83
CA TYR A 255 5.40 31.96 -6.43
C TYR A 255 4.11 32.71 -6.02
N TRP A 256 3.91 33.94 -6.49
CA TRP A 256 2.72 34.72 -6.15
C TRP A 256 1.51 34.30 -6.97
N SER A 257 1.66 34.15 -8.28
CA SER A 257 0.57 33.88 -9.22
C SER A 257 0.04 32.45 -9.19
N GLU A 258 0.88 31.46 -8.87
CA GLU A 258 0.48 30.05 -8.83
C GLU A 258 0.43 29.50 -7.39
N VAL A 259 1.50 29.66 -6.60
CA VAL A 259 1.59 29.05 -5.27
C VAL A 259 0.70 29.78 -4.26
N ARG A 260 0.86 31.10 -4.13
CA ARG A 260 0.15 31.91 -3.12
C ARG A 260 -1.28 32.26 -3.52
N TYR A 261 -1.56 32.43 -4.81
CA TYR A 261 -2.94 32.49 -5.32
C TYR A 261 -3.74 31.22 -4.95
N LYS A 262 -3.15 30.03 -5.15
CA LYS A 262 -3.79 28.76 -4.81
C LYS A 262 -4.00 28.60 -3.30
N ASP A 263 -3.04 29.01 -2.48
CA ASP A 263 -3.19 29.04 -1.01
C ASP A 263 -4.31 30.01 -0.60
N ALA A 264 -4.34 31.23 -1.15
CA ALA A 264 -5.38 32.23 -0.90
C ALA A 264 -6.79 31.70 -1.25
N THR A 265 -6.98 31.19 -2.47
CA THR A 265 -8.28 30.65 -2.93
C THR A 265 -8.72 29.42 -2.13
N THR A 266 -7.78 28.55 -1.74
CA THR A 266 -8.06 27.40 -0.86
C THR A 266 -8.53 27.86 0.52
N ARG A 267 -7.84 28.83 1.14
CA ARG A 267 -8.23 29.42 2.43
C ARG A 267 -9.59 30.13 2.35
N ILE A 268 -9.87 30.83 1.25
CA ILE A 268 -11.18 31.47 1.00
C ILE A 268 -12.29 30.42 0.95
N ALA A 269 -12.11 29.33 0.20
CA ALA A 269 -13.09 28.26 0.10
C ALA A 269 -13.33 27.57 1.47
N ALA A 270 -12.25 27.24 2.19
CA ALA A 270 -12.33 26.61 3.52
C ALA A 270 -13.02 27.50 4.56
N GLU A 271 -12.69 28.80 4.60
CA GLU A 271 -13.32 29.77 5.50
C GLU A 271 -14.82 29.97 5.16
N LYS A 272 -15.17 30.08 3.88
CA LYS A 272 -16.58 30.14 3.43
C LYS A 272 -17.37 28.90 3.86
N GLU A 273 -16.81 27.70 3.67
CA GLU A 273 -17.44 26.46 4.09
C GLU A 273 -17.57 26.39 5.62
N GLY A 274 -16.51 26.75 6.35
CA GLY A 274 -16.49 26.80 7.82
C GLY A 274 -17.55 27.73 8.38
N ARG A 275 -17.69 28.95 7.85
CA ARG A 275 -18.75 29.89 8.26
C ARG A 275 -20.14 29.36 7.96
N ARG A 276 -20.33 28.71 6.80
CA ARG A 276 -21.61 28.07 6.44
C ARG A 276 -21.97 26.96 7.42
N LYS A 277 -21.04 26.03 7.70
CA LYS A 277 -21.20 24.95 8.69
C LYS A 277 -21.52 25.50 10.09
N LEU A 278 -20.77 26.51 10.56
CA LEU A 278 -21.02 27.16 11.86
C LEU A 278 -22.41 27.81 11.92
N LYS A 279 -22.84 28.50 10.86
CA LYS A 279 -24.18 29.11 10.80
C LYS A 279 -25.29 28.04 10.79
N GLN A 280 -25.10 26.95 10.06
CA GLN A 280 -26.03 25.81 10.03
C GLN A 280 -26.13 25.12 11.39
N ALA A 281 -25.00 24.86 12.04
CA ALA A 281 -24.93 24.28 13.38
C ALA A 281 -25.65 25.16 14.42
N LYS A 282 -25.42 26.48 14.41
CA LYS A 282 -26.12 27.46 15.26
C LYS A 282 -27.63 27.45 15.04
N GLN A 283 -28.06 27.40 13.78
CA GLN A 283 -29.48 27.38 13.43
C GLN A 283 -30.14 26.06 13.88
N LEU A 284 -29.49 24.92 13.67
CA LEU A 284 -29.96 23.59 14.08
C LEU A 284 -30.26 23.53 15.59
N VAL A 285 -29.30 23.94 16.42
CA VAL A 285 -29.46 23.94 17.89
C VAL A 285 -30.59 24.87 18.33
N LYS A 286 -30.72 26.03 17.67
CA LYS A 286 -31.77 27.01 17.96
C LYS A 286 -33.17 26.51 17.57
N GLU A 287 -33.30 25.91 16.38
CA GLU A 287 -34.57 25.36 15.88
C GLU A 287 -35.04 24.15 16.70
N ALA A 288 -34.10 23.31 17.15
CA ALA A 288 -34.35 22.18 18.03
C ALA A 288 -34.47 22.57 19.52
N ASN A 289 -34.47 23.88 19.86
CA ASN A 289 -34.60 24.40 21.22
C ASN A 289 -33.64 23.73 22.22
N ASP A 290 -32.34 23.75 21.89
CA ASP A 290 -31.23 23.17 22.69
C ASP A 290 -31.30 21.64 22.91
N ASP A 291 -32.01 20.88 22.05
CA ASP A 291 -32.06 19.42 22.15
C ASP A 291 -30.64 18.78 22.10
N PRO A 292 -30.32 17.83 23.00
CA PRO A 292 -29.01 17.18 23.06
C PRO A 292 -28.55 16.50 21.76
N GLN A 293 -29.46 15.95 20.94
CA GLN A 293 -29.11 15.34 19.66
C GLN A 293 -28.79 16.38 18.58
N ALA A 294 -29.47 17.53 18.61
CA ALA A 294 -29.10 18.67 17.79
C ALA A 294 -27.74 19.25 18.21
N VAL A 295 -27.47 19.36 19.52
CA VAL A 295 -26.17 19.78 20.07
C VAL A 295 -25.04 18.81 19.67
N TYR A 296 -25.28 17.50 19.75
CA TYR A 296 -24.34 16.47 19.26
C TYR A 296 -24.00 16.70 17.77
N SER A 297 -25.03 16.80 16.93
CA SER A 297 -24.89 16.93 15.46
C SER A 297 -24.21 18.25 15.07
N ALA A 298 -24.42 19.31 15.86
CA ALA A 298 -23.81 20.61 15.68
C ALA A 298 -22.32 20.63 16.05
N LEU A 299 -21.93 19.97 17.15
CA LEU A 299 -20.52 19.77 17.52
C LEU A 299 -19.78 18.89 16.50
N GLU A 300 -20.41 17.83 16.01
CA GLU A 300 -19.88 16.99 14.92
C GLU A 300 -19.64 17.82 13.64
N SER A 301 -20.63 18.62 13.23
CA SER A 301 -20.54 19.51 12.07
C SER A 301 -19.41 20.55 12.19
N ILE A 302 -19.22 21.09 13.39
CA ILE A 302 -18.11 22.01 13.70
C ILE A 302 -16.77 21.25 13.73
N GLY A 303 -16.74 20.00 14.19
CA GLY A 303 -15.57 19.09 14.12
C GLY A 303 -15.03 18.87 12.70
N GLN A 304 -15.87 19.00 11.68
CA GLN A 304 -15.50 18.93 10.26
C GLN A 304 -15.08 20.28 9.65
N VAL A 305 -14.90 21.33 10.47
CA VAL A 305 -14.35 22.63 10.03
C VAL A 305 -12.85 22.62 10.29
N ASP A 306 -12.07 22.99 9.26
CA ASP A 306 -10.62 23.07 9.32
C ASP A 306 -10.15 23.96 10.49
N ARG A 307 -9.17 23.46 11.26
CA ARG A 307 -8.69 24.08 12.50
C ARG A 307 -7.99 25.41 12.27
N GLU A 308 -7.42 25.66 11.09
CA GLU A 308 -6.73 26.91 10.75
C GLU A 308 -7.70 28.05 10.37
N THR A 309 -8.99 27.76 10.19
CA THR A 309 -9.98 28.77 9.79
C THR A 309 -10.31 29.74 10.92
N TYR A 310 -10.55 31.01 10.57
CA TYR A 310 -11.15 31.98 11.49
C TYR A 310 -12.57 31.57 11.88
N ALA A 311 -13.25 30.78 11.05
CA ALA A 311 -14.52 30.14 11.36
C ALA A 311 -14.42 29.19 12.56
N ARG A 312 -13.38 28.34 12.63
CA ARG A 312 -13.11 27.49 13.80
C ARG A 312 -12.82 28.34 15.04
N ALA A 313 -11.90 29.29 14.95
CA ALA A 313 -11.55 30.16 16.09
C ALA A 313 -12.77 30.91 16.64
N ALA A 314 -13.65 31.39 15.76
CA ALA A 314 -14.89 32.07 16.14
C ALA A 314 -16.00 31.14 16.67
N SER A 315 -15.81 29.81 16.65
CA SER A 315 -16.77 28.83 17.15
C SER A 315 -16.50 28.36 18.60
N VAL A 316 -15.38 28.78 19.19
CA VAL A 316 -14.98 28.37 20.55
C VAL A 316 -16.04 28.69 21.63
N PRO A 317 -16.71 29.86 21.63
CA PRO A 317 -17.76 30.13 22.61
C PRO A 317 -18.93 29.14 22.53
N GLU A 318 -19.38 28.82 21.31
CA GLU A 318 -20.44 27.82 21.11
C GLU A 318 -19.97 26.42 21.46
N ILE A 319 -18.74 26.04 21.09
CA ILE A 319 -18.12 24.78 21.51
C ILE A 319 -18.17 24.64 23.03
N ASN A 320 -17.80 25.68 23.80
CA ASN A 320 -17.79 25.63 25.26
C ASN A 320 -19.20 25.51 25.84
N GLU A 321 -20.17 26.29 25.35
CA GLU A 321 -21.56 26.22 25.79
C GLU A 321 -22.21 24.86 25.47
N TRP A 322 -22.05 24.39 24.24
CA TRP A 322 -22.63 23.15 23.74
C TRP A 322 -21.98 21.92 24.38
N SER A 323 -20.66 21.93 24.56
CA SER A 323 -19.96 20.87 25.29
C SER A 323 -20.40 20.81 26.75
N LYS A 324 -20.68 21.95 27.40
CA LYS A 324 -21.23 22.01 28.75
C LYS A 324 -22.64 21.42 28.82
N LYS A 325 -23.53 21.76 27.89
CA LYS A 325 -24.88 21.19 27.76
C LYS A 325 -24.81 19.67 27.56
N LEU A 326 -24.04 19.22 26.56
CA LEU A 326 -23.91 17.83 26.18
C LEU A 326 -23.25 16.97 27.27
N LEU A 327 -22.18 17.47 27.92
CA LEU A 327 -21.54 16.76 29.04
C LEU A 327 -22.49 16.63 30.24
N THR A 328 -23.31 17.64 30.52
CA THR A 328 -24.32 17.58 31.59
C THR A 328 -25.37 16.52 31.29
N TRP A 329 -25.83 16.44 30.04
CA TRP A 329 -26.75 15.40 29.56
C TRP A 329 -26.12 14.00 29.64
N ALA A 330 -24.86 13.84 29.20
CA ALA A 330 -24.13 12.57 29.22
C ALA A 330 -23.93 12.05 30.66
N ILE A 331 -23.58 12.94 31.60
CA ILE A 331 -23.53 12.62 33.05
C ILE A 331 -24.91 12.18 33.57
N GLY A 332 -26.00 12.77 33.05
CA GLY A 332 -27.37 12.33 33.31
C GLY A 332 -27.62 10.91 32.82
N ARG A 333 -27.38 10.64 31.53
CA ARG A 333 -27.53 9.31 30.91
C ARG A 333 -26.73 8.22 31.63
N LYS A 334 -25.50 8.50 32.05
CA LYS A 334 -24.70 7.54 32.83
C LYS A 334 -25.37 7.15 34.16
N ARG A 335 -26.09 8.08 34.82
CA ARG A 335 -26.84 7.76 36.05
C ARG A 335 -28.13 6.98 35.81
N GLU A 336 -28.65 7.01 34.58
CA GLU A 336 -29.78 6.22 34.11
C GLU A 336 -29.34 4.82 33.61
N ASP A 337 -28.09 4.42 33.86
CA ASP A 337 -27.44 3.20 33.35
C ASP A 337 -27.29 3.15 31.81
N ARG A 338 -27.51 4.29 31.13
CA ARG A 338 -27.37 4.45 29.67
C ARG A 338 -25.94 4.84 29.32
N ILE A 339 -25.00 3.96 29.65
CA ILE A 339 -23.55 4.21 29.59
C ILE A 339 -23.08 4.43 28.14
N GLU A 340 -23.63 3.70 27.16
CA GLU A 340 -23.26 3.84 25.74
C GLU A 340 -23.58 5.24 25.19
N GLU A 341 -24.76 5.78 25.50
CA GLU A 341 -25.17 7.15 25.12
C GLU A 341 -24.30 8.21 25.79
N ALA A 342 -23.99 8.01 27.08
CA ALA A 342 -23.08 8.89 27.81
C ALA A 342 -21.68 8.89 27.19
N LEU A 343 -21.18 7.72 26.79
CA LEU A 343 -19.88 7.58 26.13
C LEU A 343 -19.87 8.23 24.74
N ALA A 344 -20.90 8.01 23.92
CA ALA A 344 -21.01 8.61 22.60
C ALA A 344 -21.03 10.15 22.67
N ALA A 345 -21.83 10.72 23.56
CA ALA A 345 -21.91 12.16 23.79
C ALA A 345 -20.64 12.76 24.43
N ALA A 346 -19.89 11.99 25.23
CA ALA A 346 -18.61 12.45 25.77
C ALA A 346 -17.49 12.44 24.72
N LYS A 347 -17.49 11.46 23.80
CA LYS A 347 -16.47 11.33 22.73
C LYS A 347 -16.48 12.46 21.68
N ILE A 348 -17.65 13.07 21.41
CA ILE A 348 -17.75 14.14 20.39
C ILE A 348 -17.26 15.51 20.90
N ILE A 349 -17.04 15.67 22.21
CA ILE A 349 -16.56 16.92 22.80
C ILE A 349 -15.12 17.18 22.34
N PRO A 350 -14.84 18.29 21.63
CA PRO A 350 -13.54 18.54 21.03
C PRO A 350 -12.49 18.97 22.06
N GLN A 351 -11.22 18.77 21.72
CA GLN A 351 -10.07 19.05 22.61
C GLN A 351 -9.95 20.52 23.03
N GLU A 352 -10.47 21.44 22.21
CA GLU A 352 -10.42 22.88 22.49
C GLU A 352 -11.53 23.35 23.45
N ALA A 353 -12.44 22.47 23.85
CA ALA A 353 -13.49 22.80 24.81
C ALA A 353 -12.92 22.93 26.24
N GLU A 354 -13.31 23.96 26.98
CA GLU A 354 -12.91 24.17 28.38
C GLU A 354 -13.16 22.96 29.29
N LEU A 355 -14.22 22.20 28.99
CA LEU A 355 -14.62 21.00 29.75
C LEU A 355 -14.11 19.69 29.14
N TYR A 356 -13.22 19.73 28.14
CA TYR A 356 -12.65 18.54 27.52
C TYR A 356 -11.98 17.57 28.51
N PRO A 357 -11.18 18.00 29.51
CA PRO A 357 -10.59 17.06 30.49
C PRO A 357 -11.69 16.24 31.20
N ARG A 358 -12.79 16.90 31.56
CA ARG A 358 -13.93 16.26 32.24
C ARG A 358 -14.77 15.38 31.32
N ALA A 359 -14.79 15.68 30.02
CA ALA A 359 -15.35 14.78 29.01
C ALA A 359 -14.48 13.53 28.84
N ARG A 360 -13.15 13.69 28.81
CA ARG A 360 -12.19 12.58 28.80
C ARG A 360 -12.35 11.69 30.04
N ASP A 361 -12.49 12.26 31.24
CA ASP A 361 -12.78 11.49 32.47
C ASP A 361 -14.02 10.61 32.28
N LEU A 362 -15.11 11.18 31.75
CA LEU A 362 -16.35 10.46 31.49
C LEU A 362 -16.19 9.37 30.42
N VAL A 363 -15.40 9.61 29.38
CA VAL A 363 -15.03 8.62 28.35
C VAL A 363 -14.30 7.44 28.99
N ALA A 364 -13.22 7.68 29.72
CA ALA A 364 -12.40 6.65 30.36
C ALA A 364 -13.23 5.77 31.30
N LEU A 365 -14.00 6.40 32.21
CA LEU A 365 -14.87 5.70 33.15
C LEU A 365 -15.94 4.85 32.44
N SER A 366 -16.58 5.41 31.40
CA SER A 366 -17.67 4.72 30.70
C SER A 366 -17.16 3.56 29.84
N GLN A 367 -15.98 3.69 29.22
CA GLN A 367 -15.32 2.57 28.52
C GLN A 367 -14.96 1.44 29.49
N ALA A 368 -14.36 1.78 30.62
CA ALA A 368 -13.95 0.79 31.62
C ALA A 368 -15.13 0.07 32.29
N GLU A 369 -16.27 0.73 32.45
CA GLU A 369 -17.50 0.14 32.98
C GLU A 369 -18.14 -0.82 31.98
N LEU A 370 -18.21 -0.44 30.69
CA LEU A 370 -18.72 -1.32 29.63
C LEU A 370 -17.91 -2.62 29.50
N MET A 371 -16.59 -2.61 29.75
CA MET A 371 -15.76 -3.83 29.70
C MET A 371 -16.07 -4.86 30.81
N ILE A 372 -16.73 -4.47 31.90
CA ILE A 372 -17.21 -5.38 32.95
C ILE A 372 -18.72 -5.71 32.76
N GLY A 373 -19.37 -5.09 31.77
CA GLY A 373 -20.75 -5.36 31.40
C GLY A 373 -20.97 -6.79 30.89
N ARG A 374 -22.19 -7.33 31.10
CA ARG A 374 -22.53 -8.71 30.73
C ARG A 374 -22.47 -9.00 29.22
N ASP A 375 -22.67 -7.96 28.42
CA ASP A 375 -22.73 -8.05 26.96
C ASP A 375 -21.38 -7.73 26.27
N PHE A 376 -20.31 -7.50 27.06
CA PHE A 376 -18.99 -7.22 26.51
C PHE A 376 -18.40 -8.42 25.77
N SER A 377 -18.11 -8.25 24.49
CA SER A 377 -17.39 -9.24 23.67
C SER A 377 -15.88 -9.08 23.89
N PRO A 378 -15.22 -9.98 24.65
CA PRO A 378 -13.90 -9.65 25.20
C PRO A 378 -12.77 -9.68 24.16
N LEU A 379 -12.99 -10.27 22.98
CA LEU A 379 -12.05 -10.26 21.86
C LEU A 379 -12.14 -9.00 20.97
N SER A 380 -13.11 -8.12 21.21
CA SER A 380 -13.31 -6.91 20.39
C SER A 380 -12.21 -5.86 20.56
N ILE A 381 -11.52 -5.86 21.70
CA ILE A 381 -10.44 -4.93 22.05
C ILE A 381 -9.17 -5.75 22.37
N PRO A 382 -7.99 -5.42 21.83
CA PRO A 382 -6.72 -6.06 22.20
C PRO A 382 -6.44 -6.02 23.71
N LEU A 383 -5.84 -7.08 24.28
CA LEU A 383 -5.62 -7.22 25.72
C LEU A 383 -4.84 -6.05 26.33
N ASN A 384 -3.79 -5.59 25.64
CA ASN A 384 -2.99 -4.44 26.04
C ASN A 384 -3.78 -3.13 26.06
N GLU A 385 -4.73 -2.95 25.13
CA GLU A 385 -5.61 -1.77 25.11
C GLU A 385 -6.64 -1.83 26.25
N GLN A 386 -7.20 -3.01 26.56
CA GLN A 386 -8.07 -3.18 27.73
C GLN A 386 -7.34 -2.83 29.04
N ILE A 387 -6.09 -3.29 29.21
CA ILE A 387 -5.25 -2.97 30.37
C ILE A 387 -5.08 -1.44 30.50
N LEU A 388 -4.74 -0.76 29.41
CA LEU A 388 -4.56 0.70 29.40
C LEU A 388 -5.86 1.45 29.73
N LEU A 389 -6.99 1.04 29.16
CA LEU A 389 -8.30 1.65 29.43
C LEU A 389 -8.74 1.49 30.90
N ILE A 390 -8.48 0.32 31.51
CA ILE A 390 -8.73 0.09 32.94
C ILE A 390 -7.79 0.92 33.82
N MET A 391 -6.51 1.05 33.44
CA MET A 391 -5.54 1.90 34.16
C MET A 391 -5.94 3.38 34.10
N ASP A 392 -6.33 3.92 32.94
CA ASP A 392 -6.78 5.32 32.78
C ASP A 392 -8.02 5.59 33.65
N ALA A 393 -9.02 4.69 33.64
CA ALA A 393 -10.21 4.81 34.50
C ALA A 393 -9.90 4.70 36.00
N GLN A 394 -8.95 3.86 36.41
CA GLN A 394 -8.50 3.80 37.81
C GLN A 394 -7.79 5.09 38.23
N ALA A 395 -6.91 5.64 37.38
CA ALA A 395 -6.21 6.90 37.64
C ALA A 395 -7.20 8.08 37.76
N VAL A 396 -8.08 8.25 36.77
CA VAL A 396 -9.19 9.23 36.78
C VAL A 396 -10.02 9.12 38.07
N THR A 397 -10.32 7.90 38.53
CA THR A 397 -11.11 7.69 39.75
C THR A 397 -10.32 8.01 41.04
N ALA A 398 -9.02 7.76 41.07
CA ALA A 398 -8.15 8.03 42.21
C ALA A 398 -7.93 9.53 42.42
N GLU A 399 -7.80 10.30 41.34
CA GLU A 399 -7.63 11.76 41.38
C GLU A 399 -8.95 12.53 41.54
N MET A 400 -10.10 11.86 41.40
CA MET A 400 -11.41 12.49 41.42
C MET A 400 -11.77 13.10 42.78
N SER A 401 -12.04 14.40 42.79
CA SER A 401 -12.50 15.12 43.99
C SER A 401 -13.80 14.53 44.57
N PRO A 402 -13.95 14.40 45.91
CA PRO A 402 -15.18 13.95 46.56
C PRO A 402 -16.44 14.78 46.25
N LYS A 403 -16.27 16.02 45.77
CA LYS A 403 -17.37 16.89 45.32
C LYS A 403 -17.80 16.62 43.87
N HIS A 404 -17.12 15.74 43.14
CA HIS A 404 -17.41 15.48 41.74
C HIS A 404 -18.72 14.68 41.58
N PRO A 405 -19.61 15.03 40.63
CA PRO A 405 -20.92 14.40 40.50
C PRO A 405 -20.92 12.94 39.99
N LEU A 406 -19.74 12.36 39.68
CA LEU A 406 -19.52 10.93 39.39
C LEU A 406 -18.72 10.21 40.49
N TYR A 407 -18.23 10.91 41.52
CA TYR A 407 -17.33 10.34 42.53
C TYR A 407 -17.89 9.07 43.18
N ARG A 408 -19.15 9.08 43.63
CA ARG A 408 -19.76 7.92 44.30
C ARG A 408 -19.90 6.70 43.38
N SER A 409 -20.18 6.89 42.09
CA SER A 409 -20.33 5.79 41.14
C SER A 409 -18.99 5.25 40.67
N SER A 410 -18.00 6.11 40.40
CA SER A 410 -16.64 5.66 40.02
C SER A 410 -15.94 4.93 41.17
N GLN A 411 -16.06 5.41 42.42
CA GLN A 411 -15.47 4.76 43.59
C GLN A 411 -16.01 3.34 43.84
N ALA A 412 -17.27 3.06 43.48
CA ALA A 412 -17.83 1.71 43.56
C ALA A 412 -17.20 0.72 42.55
N LEU A 413 -16.73 1.23 41.41
CA LEU A 413 -16.14 0.44 40.33
C LEU A 413 -14.64 0.15 40.54
N LEU A 414 -13.96 0.84 41.45
CA LEU A 414 -12.54 0.61 41.77
C LEU A 414 -12.22 -0.84 42.15
N SER A 415 -13.08 -1.50 42.95
CA SER A 415 -12.80 -2.88 43.38
C SER A 415 -12.99 -3.89 42.23
N PRO A 416 -14.10 -3.86 41.46
CA PRO A 416 -14.23 -4.63 40.22
C PRO A 416 -13.08 -4.38 39.22
N TRP A 417 -12.69 -3.12 38.99
CA TRP A 417 -11.61 -2.80 38.06
C TRP A 417 -10.24 -3.29 38.51
N LYS A 418 -9.95 -3.33 39.82
CA LYS A 418 -8.70 -3.90 40.35
C LYS A 418 -8.63 -5.40 40.13
N LEU A 419 -9.71 -6.13 40.40
CA LEU A 419 -9.80 -7.57 40.13
C LEU A 419 -9.69 -7.86 38.63
N TYR A 420 -10.35 -7.05 37.79
CA TYR A 420 -10.26 -7.20 36.34
C TYR A 420 -8.84 -6.92 35.82
N LEU A 421 -8.15 -5.90 36.35
CA LEU A 421 -6.77 -5.63 35.97
C LEU A 421 -5.82 -6.79 36.35
N GLU A 422 -6.00 -7.38 37.53
CA GLU A 422 -5.28 -8.58 37.95
C GLU A 422 -5.56 -9.76 37.00
N ASP A 423 -6.83 -9.99 36.63
CA ASP A 423 -7.22 -11.02 35.65
C ASP A 423 -6.53 -10.80 34.29
N LEU A 424 -6.57 -9.57 33.76
CA LEU A 424 -5.98 -9.24 32.45
C LEU A 424 -4.46 -9.43 32.45
N LEU A 425 -3.77 -9.11 33.55
CA LEU A 425 -2.33 -9.33 33.69
C LEU A 425 -1.99 -10.83 33.76
N GLN A 426 -2.76 -11.62 34.52
CA GLN A 426 -2.65 -13.08 34.54
C GLN A 426 -2.89 -13.70 33.16
N LEU A 427 -3.89 -13.19 32.43
CA LEU A 427 -4.22 -13.61 31.07
C LEU A 427 -3.18 -13.16 30.04
N GLN A 428 -2.49 -12.05 30.26
CA GLN A 428 -1.36 -11.61 29.43
C GLN A 428 -0.18 -12.56 29.57
N ILE A 429 0.14 -13.00 30.80
CA ILE A 429 1.17 -14.02 31.05
C ILE A 429 0.77 -15.35 30.40
N ALA A 430 -0.47 -15.81 30.61
CA ALA A 430 -0.97 -17.04 30.00
C ALA A 430 -0.94 -16.98 28.45
N THR A 431 -1.29 -15.84 27.86
CA THR A 431 -1.19 -15.61 26.40
C THR A 431 0.26 -15.62 25.91
N GLY A 432 1.18 -15.03 26.67
CA GLY A 432 2.62 -15.10 26.42
C GLY A 432 3.12 -16.56 26.38
N VAL A 433 2.71 -17.38 27.35
CA VAL A 433 3.05 -18.81 27.38
C VAL A 433 2.40 -19.56 26.19
N ALA A 434 1.13 -19.31 25.89
CA ALA A 434 0.44 -19.93 24.75
C ALA A 434 1.12 -19.60 23.41
N SER A 435 1.67 -18.38 23.25
CA SER A 435 2.33 -17.94 22.02
C SER A 435 3.54 -18.78 21.59
N LEU A 436 4.13 -19.56 22.50
CA LEU A 436 5.20 -20.52 22.20
C LEU A 436 4.74 -21.68 21.29
N GLY A 437 3.44 -21.90 21.13
CA GLY A 437 2.90 -22.86 20.16
C GLY A 437 3.13 -24.35 20.47
N GLN A 438 3.47 -24.70 21.71
CA GLN A 438 3.79 -26.08 22.11
C GLN A 438 2.63 -26.71 22.92
N PRO A 439 2.41 -28.04 22.84
CA PRO A 439 1.36 -28.70 23.63
C PRO A 439 1.47 -28.46 25.14
N VAL A 440 2.70 -28.43 25.67
CA VAL A 440 2.95 -28.14 27.10
C VAL A 440 2.63 -26.68 27.42
N SER A 441 2.94 -25.74 26.52
CA SER A 441 2.70 -24.32 26.76
C SER A 441 1.21 -23.97 26.70
N PHE A 442 0.44 -24.57 25.78
CA PHE A 442 -1.02 -24.45 25.78
C PHE A 442 -1.65 -25.03 27.05
N ARG A 443 -1.21 -26.20 27.53
CA ARG A 443 -1.71 -26.79 28.79
C ARG A 443 -1.44 -25.89 30.01
N LEU A 444 -0.23 -25.31 30.08
CA LEU A 444 0.13 -24.37 31.15
C LEU A 444 -0.69 -23.07 31.08
N ALA A 445 -0.86 -22.51 29.87
CA ALA A 445 -1.70 -21.32 29.66
C ALA A 445 -3.17 -21.57 30.02
N ILE A 446 -3.73 -22.72 29.62
CA ILE A 446 -5.09 -23.14 29.99
C ILE A 446 -5.22 -23.26 31.51
N ALA A 447 -4.29 -23.94 32.19
CA ALA A 447 -4.32 -24.06 33.65
C ALA A 447 -4.30 -22.67 34.33
N GLN A 448 -3.39 -21.79 33.91
CA GLN A 448 -3.28 -20.43 34.45
C GLN A 448 -4.55 -19.59 34.22
N ALA A 449 -5.25 -19.76 33.10
CA ALA A 449 -6.52 -19.08 32.84
C ALA A 449 -7.72 -19.73 33.54
N GLU A 450 -7.66 -21.04 33.83
CA GLU A 450 -8.73 -21.76 34.53
C GLU A 450 -8.80 -21.41 36.02
N GLU A 451 -7.69 -20.97 36.62
CA GLU A 451 -7.58 -20.44 38.01
C GLU A 451 -8.45 -19.20 38.27
N ILE A 452 -8.79 -18.41 37.25
CA ILE A 452 -9.63 -17.21 37.41
C ILE A 452 -11.05 -17.65 37.77
N GLU A 453 -11.52 -17.33 38.98
CA GLU A 453 -12.81 -17.76 39.53
C GLU A 453 -14.02 -17.37 38.64
N ARG A 454 -15.16 -18.05 38.81
CA ARG A 454 -16.32 -17.88 37.91
C ARG A 454 -16.99 -16.51 38.04
N GLU A 455 -16.88 -15.92 39.23
CA GLU A 455 -17.46 -14.67 39.66
C GLU A 455 -16.55 -13.46 39.35
N ARG A 456 -15.29 -13.70 38.95
CA ARG A 456 -14.32 -12.66 38.60
C ARG A 456 -14.62 -12.08 37.20
N PRO A 457 -14.48 -10.76 37.01
CA PRO A 457 -14.85 -10.09 35.75
C PRO A 457 -14.05 -10.61 34.53
N GLY A 458 -12.81 -11.07 34.72
CA GLY A 458 -11.98 -11.64 33.67
C GLY A 458 -12.43 -13.02 33.18
N ARG A 459 -13.41 -13.66 33.82
CA ARG A 459 -13.78 -15.06 33.52
C ARG A 459 -14.22 -15.26 32.07
N ILE A 460 -14.96 -14.32 31.49
CA ILE A 460 -15.47 -14.44 30.11
C ILE A 460 -14.30 -14.40 29.12
N TYR A 461 -13.35 -13.47 29.30
CA TYR A 461 -12.12 -13.38 28.50
C TYR A 461 -11.27 -14.66 28.65
N ALA A 462 -11.08 -15.14 29.89
CA ALA A 462 -10.43 -16.41 30.20
C ALA A 462 -11.05 -17.59 29.44
N GLN A 463 -12.37 -17.79 29.54
CA GLN A 463 -13.07 -18.87 28.86
C GLN A 463 -12.93 -18.80 27.34
N THR A 464 -12.97 -17.60 26.76
CA THR A 464 -12.76 -17.41 25.32
C THR A 464 -11.35 -17.83 24.91
N LEU A 465 -10.31 -17.40 25.62
CA LEU A 465 -8.92 -17.82 25.36
C LEU A 465 -8.72 -19.32 25.55
N ILE A 466 -9.22 -19.90 26.65
CA ILE A 466 -9.18 -21.35 26.91
C ILE A 466 -9.80 -22.13 25.75
N SER A 467 -10.93 -21.68 25.19
CA SER A 467 -11.57 -22.32 24.03
C SER A 467 -10.73 -22.24 22.75
N GLY A 468 -9.94 -21.17 22.59
CA GLY A 468 -8.97 -21.02 21.49
C GLY A 468 -7.80 -21.98 21.65
N TRP A 469 -7.15 -21.95 22.82
CA TRP A 469 -6.00 -22.79 23.13
C TRP A 469 -6.31 -24.28 23.16
N LYS A 470 -7.51 -24.69 23.62
CA LYS A 470 -7.94 -26.09 23.53
C LYS A 470 -8.04 -26.55 22.08
N ARG A 471 -8.69 -25.80 21.19
CA ARG A 471 -8.73 -26.12 19.75
C ARG A 471 -7.34 -26.16 19.10
N GLU A 472 -6.43 -25.29 19.52
CA GLU A 472 -5.05 -25.28 19.02
C GLU A 472 -4.27 -26.52 19.47
N LEU A 473 -4.36 -26.85 20.76
CA LEU A 473 -3.77 -28.05 21.35
C LEU A 473 -4.28 -29.33 20.65
N GLU A 474 -5.59 -29.45 20.45
CA GLU A 474 -6.20 -30.57 19.72
C GLU A 474 -5.65 -30.69 18.30
N ARG A 475 -5.57 -29.58 17.56
CA ARG A 475 -5.03 -29.62 16.19
C ARG A 475 -3.57 -30.07 16.15
N ILE A 476 -2.76 -29.72 17.14
CA ILE A 476 -1.36 -30.19 17.23
C ILE A 476 -1.29 -31.68 17.61
N GLU A 477 -2.10 -32.12 18.56
CA GLU A 477 -2.19 -33.54 18.99
C GLU A 477 -2.70 -34.46 17.87
N ASP A 478 -3.67 -33.98 17.08
CA ASP A 478 -4.37 -34.77 16.06
C ASP A 478 -3.69 -34.70 14.68
N LYS A 479 -2.87 -33.66 14.41
CA LYS A 479 -2.04 -33.53 13.18
C LYS A 479 -1.32 -34.81 12.75
N PRO A 480 -0.61 -35.58 13.61
CA PRO A 480 0.03 -36.83 13.20
C PRO A 480 -0.94 -37.94 12.80
N LEU A 481 -2.22 -37.92 13.18
CA LEU A 481 -3.23 -38.84 12.66
C LEU A 481 -3.64 -38.45 11.24
N ILE A 482 -3.90 -37.16 11.03
CA ILE A 482 -4.32 -36.59 9.73
C ILE A 482 -3.20 -36.72 8.69
N GLU A 483 -1.94 -36.42 9.04
CA GLU A 483 -0.81 -36.59 8.10
C GLU A 483 -0.56 -38.05 7.73
N ARG A 484 -0.81 -39.01 8.63
CA ARG A 484 -0.79 -40.45 8.30
C ARG A 484 -1.91 -40.82 7.33
N ALA A 485 -3.12 -40.31 7.53
CA ALA A 485 -4.21 -40.51 6.57
C ALA A 485 -3.89 -39.89 5.20
N ARG A 486 -3.35 -38.67 5.16
CA ARG A 486 -2.87 -38.01 3.92
C ARG A 486 -1.77 -38.81 3.24
N ALA A 487 -0.82 -39.38 3.98
CA ALA A 487 0.23 -40.22 3.40
C ALA A 487 -0.31 -41.50 2.72
N LEU A 488 -1.34 -42.13 3.30
CA LEU A 488 -2.03 -43.28 2.70
C LEU A 488 -2.81 -42.88 1.44
N ALA A 489 -3.49 -41.72 1.47
CA ALA A 489 -4.19 -41.16 0.32
C ALA A 489 -3.26 -40.85 -0.87
N ARG A 490 -2.02 -40.41 -0.61
CA ARG A 490 -1.00 -40.15 -1.66
C ARG A 490 -0.59 -41.37 -2.48
N LEU A 491 -0.94 -42.59 -2.05
CA LEU A 491 -0.69 -43.81 -2.82
C LEU A 491 -1.54 -43.89 -4.10
N ASN A 492 -2.58 -43.07 -4.24
CA ASN A 492 -3.49 -43.03 -5.41
C ASN A 492 -4.04 -44.40 -5.84
N THR A 493 -4.39 -45.23 -4.86
CA THR A 493 -5.02 -46.55 -5.04
C THR A 493 -6.28 -46.64 -4.20
N ILE A 494 -7.25 -47.47 -4.63
CA ILE A 494 -8.49 -47.72 -3.88
C ILE A 494 -8.19 -48.16 -2.44
N ASP A 495 -7.20 -49.04 -2.26
CA ASP A 495 -6.78 -49.50 -0.93
C ASP A 495 -6.10 -48.40 -0.11
N GLY A 496 -5.29 -47.54 -0.75
CA GLY A 496 -4.71 -46.35 -0.11
C GLY A 496 -5.78 -45.36 0.37
N TYR A 497 -6.81 -45.12 -0.43
CA TYR A 497 -7.94 -44.26 -0.05
C TYR A 497 -8.81 -44.89 1.06
N LYS A 498 -9.08 -46.20 1.00
CA LYS A 498 -9.79 -46.91 2.09
C LYS A 498 -8.98 -46.89 3.39
N ALA A 499 -7.67 -47.09 3.32
CA ALA A 499 -6.78 -46.99 4.48
C ALA A 499 -6.69 -45.56 5.03
N ALA A 500 -6.71 -44.54 4.17
CA ALA A 500 -6.76 -43.14 4.57
C ALA A 500 -8.05 -42.80 5.33
N ILE A 501 -9.22 -43.24 4.82
CA ILE A 501 -10.53 -43.08 5.49
C ILE A 501 -10.48 -43.75 6.87
N ALA A 502 -10.12 -45.03 6.94
CA ALA A 502 -10.04 -45.77 8.21
C ALA A 502 -8.99 -45.21 9.20
N GLN A 503 -8.02 -44.42 8.72
CA GLN A 503 -7.04 -43.74 9.56
C GLN A 503 -7.54 -42.35 10.03
N ALA A 504 -8.38 -41.68 9.23
CA ALA A 504 -9.04 -40.42 9.58
C ALA A 504 -10.22 -40.64 10.56
N GLU A 505 -11.00 -41.72 10.39
CA GLU A 505 -12.12 -42.11 11.27
C GLU A 505 -11.70 -42.47 12.71
N LYS A 506 -10.40 -42.63 12.98
CA LYS A 506 -9.86 -42.79 14.34
C LYS A 506 -9.91 -41.50 15.16
N LEU A 507 -10.15 -40.36 14.51
CA LEU A 507 -10.35 -39.08 15.17
C LEU A 507 -11.80 -38.96 15.66
N SER A 508 -12.00 -38.56 16.92
CA SER A 508 -13.36 -38.37 17.44
C SER A 508 -14.05 -37.17 16.78
N ARG A 509 -15.35 -37.30 16.53
CA ARG A 509 -16.20 -36.25 15.92
C ARG A 509 -16.35 -35.00 16.78
N ASP A 510 -16.10 -35.13 18.09
CA ASP A 510 -16.21 -34.03 19.06
C ASP A 510 -14.97 -33.11 19.08
N ARG A 511 -13.89 -33.47 18.37
CA ARG A 511 -12.62 -32.72 18.32
C ARG A 511 -12.70 -31.58 17.31
N GLY A 512 -12.09 -30.44 17.61
CA GLY A 512 -12.06 -29.29 16.68
C GLY A 512 -11.35 -29.57 15.34
N SER A 513 -10.54 -30.62 15.31
CA SER A 513 -9.79 -31.14 14.15
C SER A 513 -10.63 -32.06 13.25
N TRP A 514 -11.84 -32.47 13.65
CA TRP A 514 -12.69 -33.40 12.87
C TRP A 514 -13.02 -32.85 11.46
N VAL A 515 -13.18 -31.53 11.31
CA VAL A 515 -13.46 -30.88 10.02
C VAL A 515 -12.36 -31.19 8.97
N ASP A 516 -11.09 -31.24 9.38
CA ASP A 516 -9.98 -31.59 8.49
C ASP A 516 -10.00 -33.09 8.08
N ALA A 517 -10.47 -33.96 8.98
CA ALA A 517 -10.63 -35.39 8.72
C ALA A 517 -11.85 -35.68 7.84
N GLU A 518 -12.99 -35.02 8.08
CA GLU A 518 -14.20 -35.12 7.27
C GLU A 518 -13.96 -34.67 5.83
N ALA A 519 -13.26 -33.55 5.63
CA ALA A 519 -12.86 -33.08 4.31
C ALA A 519 -11.95 -34.10 3.58
N LEU A 520 -11.01 -34.72 4.31
CA LEU A 520 -10.14 -35.77 3.76
C LEU A 520 -10.92 -37.05 3.42
N ILE A 521 -11.87 -37.47 4.25
CA ILE A 521 -12.73 -38.64 4.03
C ILE A 521 -13.59 -38.42 2.78
N ALA A 522 -14.29 -37.28 2.68
CA ALA A 522 -15.13 -36.95 1.53
C ALA A 522 -14.31 -36.85 0.23
N TRP A 523 -13.08 -36.31 0.29
CA TRP A 523 -12.17 -36.30 -0.85
C TRP A 523 -11.73 -37.72 -1.25
N CYS A 524 -11.33 -38.58 -0.29
CA CYS A 524 -10.95 -39.97 -0.56
C CYS A 524 -12.11 -40.77 -1.15
N GLN A 525 -13.33 -40.58 -0.66
CA GLN A 525 -14.54 -41.21 -1.19
C GLN A 525 -14.74 -40.85 -2.67
N ARG A 526 -14.68 -39.56 -3.03
CA ARG A 526 -14.76 -39.12 -4.43
C ARG A 526 -13.66 -39.70 -5.32
N GLN A 527 -12.44 -39.86 -4.81
CA GLN A 527 -11.37 -40.50 -5.59
C GLN A 527 -11.63 -41.99 -5.82
N ILE A 528 -12.17 -42.71 -4.83
CA ILE A 528 -12.60 -44.12 -5.01
C ILE A 528 -13.68 -44.20 -6.09
N GLU A 529 -14.74 -43.39 -5.99
CA GLU A 529 -15.82 -43.34 -6.99
C GLU A 529 -15.30 -43.03 -8.40
N ALA A 530 -14.38 -42.07 -8.52
CA ALA A 530 -13.79 -41.72 -9.81
C ALA A 530 -13.01 -42.88 -10.43
N VAL A 531 -12.18 -43.58 -9.65
CA VAL A 531 -11.43 -44.75 -10.13
C VAL A 531 -12.36 -45.93 -10.47
N GLU A 532 -13.47 -46.09 -9.74
CA GLU A 532 -14.49 -47.11 -10.01
C GLU A 532 -15.32 -46.82 -11.27
N ASP A 533 -15.68 -45.55 -11.53
CA ASP A 533 -16.52 -45.16 -12.67
C ASP A 533 -15.73 -44.88 -13.96
N GLN A 534 -14.42 -44.61 -13.87
CA GLN A 534 -13.57 -44.34 -15.04
C GLN A 534 -13.67 -45.42 -16.15
N PRO A 535 -13.70 -46.74 -15.86
CA PRO A 535 -13.87 -47.77 -16.88
C PRO A 535 -15.21 -47.69 -17.62
N ILE A 536 -16.26 -47.14 -17.00
CA ILE A 536 -17.58 -46.93 -17.61
C ILE A 536 -17.48 -45.79 -18.64
N ILE A 537 -16.83 -44.68 -18.28
CA ILE A 537 -16.55 -43.55 -19.18
C ILE A 537 -15.67 -44.01 -20.35
N ASP A 538 -14.57 -44.73 -20.08
CA ASP A 538 -13.62 -45.16 -21.11
C ASP A 538 -14.25 -46.15 -22.09
N ARG A 539 -15.07 -47.08 -21.59
CA ARG A 539 -15.81 -48.02 -22.46
C ARG A 539 -16.93 -47.33 -23.24
N ALA A 540 -17.60 -46.33 -22.67
CA ALA A 540 -18.54 -45.50 -23.42
C ALA A 540 -17.83 -44.74 -24.54
N ARG A 541 -16.63 -44.18 -24.29
CA ARG A 541 -15.79 -43.55 -25.33
C ARG A 541 -15.40 -44.51 -26.46
N GLN A 542 -15.09 -45.77 -26.14
CA GLN A 542 -14.87 -46.81 -27.16
C GLN A 542 -16.13 -47.06 -28.01
N LEU A 543 -17.30 -47.20 -27.37
CA LEU A 543 -18.57 -47.38 -28.09
C LEU A 543 -18.93 -46.19 -29.00
N ILE A 544 -18.59 -44.95 -28.61
CA ILE A 544 -18.74 -43.75 -29.46
C ILE A 544 -17.85 -43.83 -30.71
N VAL A 545 -16.61 -44.31 -30.58
CA VAL A 545 -15.69 -44.51 -31.71
C VAL A 545 -16.17 -45.65 -32.63
N ASP A 546 -16.74 -46.71 -32.06
CA ASP A 546 -17.36 -47.83 -32.78
C ASP A 546 -18.69 -47.46 -33.48
N GLY A 547 -19.17 -46.21 -33.35
CA GLY A 547 -20.44 -45.75 -33.91
C GLY A 547 -21.69 -46.21 -33.16
N LYS A 548 -21.54 -46.79 -31.96
CA LYS A 548 -22.62 -47.32 -31.10
C LYS A 548 -23.03 -46.29 -30.06
N THR A 549 -23.53 -45.16 -30.52
CA THR A 549 -23.89 -44.01 -29.67
C THR A 549 -24.96 -44.34 -28.63
N ASP A 550 -26.00 -45.11 -28.99
CA ASP A 550 -27.07 -45.50 -28.07
C ASP A 550 -26.57 -46.39 -26.92
N ASP A 551 -25.72 -47.37 -27.23
CA ASP A 551 -25.08 -48.23 -26.23
C ASP A 551 -24.18 -47.41 -25.29
N ALA A 552 -23.47 -46.42 -25.82
CA ALA A 552 -22.65 -45.51 -25.02
C ALA A 552 -23.51 -44.65 -24.08
N ILE A 553 -24.63 -44.11 -24.56
CA ILE A 553 -25.58 -43.33 -23.74
C ILE A 553 -26.22 -44.21 -22.65
N ALA A 554 -26.57 -45.45 -22.97
CA ALA A 554 -27.11 -46.42 -22.01
C ALA A 554 -26.08 -46.76 -20.92
N LEU A 555 -24.81 -46.88 -21.28
CA LEU A 555 -23.70 -47.14 -20.35
C LEU A 555 -23.41 -45.92 -19.45
N LEU A 556 -23.35 -44.71 -20.01
CA LEU A 556 -23.14 -43.47 -19.24
C LEU A 556 -24.27 -43.18 -18.24
N LYS A 557 -25.50 -43.57 -18.56
CA LYS A 557 -26.66 -43.46 -17.66
C LYS A 557 -26.57 -44.38 -16.42
N GLN A 558 -25.64 -45.33 -16.36
CA GLN A 558 -25.43 -46.19 -15.19
C GLN A 558 -24.71 -45.44 -14.04
N ILE A 559 -23.98 -44.36 -14.34
CA ILE A 559 -23.36 -43.51 -13.32
C ILE A 559 -24.47 -42.70 -12.64
N SER A 560 -24.69 -42.95 -11.35
CA SER A 560 -25.80 -42.38 -10.60
C SER A 560 -25.55 -40.93 -10.17
N SER A 561 -26.62 -40.14 -10.05
CA SER A 561 -26.55 -38.77 -9.53
C SER A 561 -25.98 -38.74 -8.11
N GLY A 562 -24.81 -38.12 -7.95
CA GLY A 562 -24.08 -38.04 -6.68
C GLY A 562 -22.68 -38.67 -6.71
N ARG A 563 -22.39 -39.55 -7.69
CA ARG A 563 -21.05 -40.11 -7.91
C ARG A 563 -20.10 -39.08 -8.53
N ALA A 564 -18.81 -39.20 -8.25
CA ALA A 564 -17.76 -38.28 -8.72
C ALA A 564 -17.77 -37.96 -10.23
N LEU A 565 -17.98 -38.94 -11.12
CA LEU A 565 -17.97 -38.72 -12.59
C LEU A 565 -19.35 -38.43 -13.20
N TYR A 566 -20.37 -38.13 -12.39
CA TYR A 566 -21.73 -37.94 -12.88
C TYR A 566 -21.88 -36.74 -13.82
N ASP A 567 -21.22 -35.62 -13.52
CA ASP A 567 -21.32 -34.42 -14.35
C ASP A 567 -20.54 -34.57 -15.67
N ASP A 568 -19.41 -35.30 -15.66
CA ASP A 568 -18.67 -35.69 -16.86
C ASP A 568 -19.52 -36.61 -17.75
N ALA A 569 -20.19 -37.62 -17.16
CA ALA A 569 -21.11 -38.50 -17.87
C ALA A 569 -22.27 -37.73 -18.49
N ARG A 570 -22.89 -36.81 -17.75
CA ARG A 570 -23.93 -35.91 -18.26
C ARG A 570 -23.42 -35.00 -19.36
N GLN A 571 -22.21 -34.48 -19.26
CA GLN A 571 -21.60 -33.65 -20.30
C GLN A 571 -21.43 -34.45 -21.59
N LEU A 572 -20.85 -35.65 -21.51
CA LEU A 572 -20.66 -36.51 -22.67
C LEU A 572 -22.00 -36.90 -23.33
N ILE A 573 -23.05 -37.17 -22.55
CA ILE A 573 -24.41 -37.40 -23.09
C ILE A 573 -24.94 -36.15 -23.84
N ARG A 574 -24.73 -34.94 -23.30
CA ARG A 574 -25.14 -33.69 -23.97
C ARG A 574 -24.38 -33.45 -25.28
N GLU A 575 -23.07 -33.69 -25.27
CA GLU A 575 -22.21 -33.56 -26.47
C GLU A 575 -22.64 -34.53 -27.58
N LEU A 576 -22.98 -35.78 -27.22
CA LEU A 576 -23.53 -36.75 -28.17
C LEU A 576 -24.87 -36.32 -28.76
N GLY A 577 -25.82 -35.86 -27.94
CA GLY A 577 -27.10 -35.34 -28.43
C GLY A 577 -26.95 -34.12 -29.34
N GLN A 578 -26.02 -33.20 -29.02
CA GLN A 578 -25.71 -32.07 -29.91
C GLN A 578 -25.10 -32.54 -31.24
N ARG A 579 -24.22 -33.55 -31.21
CA ARG A 579 -23.63 -34.13 -32.42
C ARG A 579 -24.68 -34.76 -33.32
N GLU A 580 -25.62 -35.51 -32.75
CA GLU A 580 -26.73 -36.12 -33.50
C GLU A 580 -27.61 -35.05 -34.18
N LEU A 581 -27.98 -33.99 -33.45
CA LEU A 581 -28.72 -32.86 -34.03
C LEU A 581 -27.94 -32.18 -35.17
N ILE A 582 -26.63 -32.00 -35.02
CA ILE A 582 -25.77 -31.45 -36.08
C ILE A 582 -25.69 -32.39 -37.29
N GLU A 583 -25.55 -33.69 -37.09
CA GLU A 583 -25.50 -34.66 -38.20
C GLU A 583 -26.86 -34.76 -38.93
N ARG A 584 -27.97 -34.63 -38.21
CA ARG A 584 -29.35 -34.55 -38.77
C ARG A 584 -29.61 -33.27 -39.57
N ASP A 585 -29.23 -32.11 -39.03
CA ASP A 585 -29.64 -30.81 -39.58
C ASP A 585 -28.64 -30.21 -40.59
N ARG A 586 -27.37 -30.64 -40.56
CA ARG A 586 -26.33 -30.17 -41.49
C ARG A 586 -26.70 -30.34 -42.98
N PRO A 587 -27.28 -31.47 -43.43
CA PRO A 587 -27.73 -31.61 -44.83
C PRO A 587 -28.82 -30.62 -45.22
N ILE A 588 -29.65 -30.17 -44.28
CA ILE A 588 -30.69 -29.15 -44.49
C ILE A 588 -30.02 -27.80 -44.73
N LEU A 589 -29.08 -27.41 -43.85
CA LEU A 589 -28.33 -26.16 -43.98
C LEU A 589 -27.48 -26.11 -45.26
N GLU A 590 -26.81 -27.21 -45.62
CA GLU A 590 -26.02 -27.31 -46.86
C GLU A 590 -26.92 -27.25 -48.11
N ARG A 591 -28.11 -27.88 -48.10
CA ARG A 591 -29.09 -27.77 -49.18
C ARG A 591 -29.59 -26.33 -49.34
N ALA A 592 -29.93 -25.66 -48.25
CA ALA A 592 -30.30 -24.24 -48.27
C ALA A 592 -29.15 -23.38 -48.81
N MET A 593 -27.93 -23.60 -48.35
CA MET A 593 -26.74 -22.91 -48.83
C MET A 593 -26.47 -23.14 -50.32
N GLN A 594 -26.74 -24.33 -50.85
CA GLN A 594 -26.60 -24.59 -52.29
C GLN A 594 -27.68 -23.86 -53.10
N LEU A 595 -28.94 -23.92 -52.68
CA LEU A 595 -30.03 -23.18 -53.34
C LEU A 595 -29.79 -21.65 -53.34
N ALA A 596 -29.15 -21.11 -52.30
CA ALA A 596 -28.75 -19.71 -52.26
C ALA A 596 -27.65 -19.37 -53.28
N LYS A 597 -26.65 -20.25 -53.47
CA LYS A 597 -25.63 -20.11 -54.53
C LYS A 597 -26.26 -20.17 -55.92
N ASP A 598 -27.25 -21.03 -56.10
CA ASP A 598 -28.01 -21.20 -57.35
C ASP A 598 -29.00 -20.03 -57.59
N GLY A 599 -28.98 -18.99 -56.76
CA GLY A 599 -29.80 -17.76 -56.89
C GLY A 599 -31.22 -17.87 -56.33
N LYS A 600 -31.64 -19.05 -55.88
CA LYS A 600 -32.99 -19.35 -55.37
C LYS A 600 -33.16 -18.93 -53.91
N LEU A 601 -32.92 -17.66 -53.61
CA LEU A 601 -32.85 -17.14 -52.24
C LEU A 601 -34.11 -17.40 -51.40
N THR A 602 -35.31 -17.37 -52.00
CA THR A 602 -36.55 -17.66 -51.24
C THR A 602 -36.68 -19.14 -50.86
N GLU A 603 -36.32 -20.08 -51.75
CA GLU A 603 -36.29 -21.51 -51.41
C GLU A 603 -35.23 -21.81 -50.34
N ALA A 604 -34.06 -21.16 -50.45
CA ALA A 604 -32.97 -21.27 -49.48
C ALA A 604 -33.35 -20.76 -48.08
N ILE A 605 -34.04 -19.61 -47.99
CA ILE A 605 -34.53 -19.06 -46.72
C ILE A 605 -35.49 -20.05 -46.06
N ASN A 606 -36.49 -20.55 -46.79
CA ASN A 606 -37.48 -21.47 -46.25
C ASN A 606 -36.84 -22.75 -45.70
N ILE A 607 -35.94 -23.38 -46.47
CA ILE A 607 -35.27 -24.63 -46.05
C ILE A 607 -34.29 -24.40 -44.89
N ALA A 608 -33.71 -23.21 -44.73
CA ALA A 608 -32.92 -22.89 -43.54
C ALA A 608 -33.78 -22.58 -42.31
N ASP A 609 -35.02 -22.12 -42.48
CA ASP A 609 -35.94 -21.84 -41.37
C ASP A 609 -36.59 -23.12 -40.81
N ASP A 610 -36.62 -24.20 -41.61
CA ASP A 610 -36.96 -25.56 -41.16
C ASP A 610 -35.98 -26.12 -40.09
N ILE A 611 -34.81 -25.47 -39.88
CA ILE A 611 -33.85 -25.87 -38.84
C ILE A 611 -34.39 -25.40 -37.47
N PRO A 612 -34.68 -26.32 -36.53
CA PRO A 612 -35.41 -25.97 -35.32
C PRO A 612 -34.53 -25.25 -34.29
N LYS A 613 -35.16 -24.50 -33.38
CA LYS A 613 -34.52 -23.57 -32.42
C LYS A 613 -33.59 -24.24 -31.40
N ASP A 614 -33.77 -25.54 -31.18
CA ASP A 614 -32.95 -26.40 -30.32
C ASP A 614 -31.70 -26.95 -31.02
N SER A 615 -31.63 -26.86 -32.36
CA SER A 615 -30.46 -27.27 -33.14
C SER A 615 -29.25 -26.37 -32.87
N PRO A 616 -28.04 -26.94 -32.64
CA PRO A 616 -26.81 -26.14 -32.56
C PRO A 616 -26.54 -25.32 -33.82
N LEU A 617 -27.10 -25.69 -34.98
CA LEU A 617 -26.95 -24.98 -36.25
C LEU A 617 -27.93 -23.80 -36.42
N TYR A 618 -28.91 -23.63 -35.52
CA TYR A 618 -29.97 -22.62 -35.65
C TYR A 618 -29.43 -21.20 -35.83
N ARG A 619 -28.42 -20.80 -35.03
CA ARG A 619 -27.82 -19.46 -35.16
C ARG A 619 -27.13 -19.26 -36.51
N GLU A 620 -26.38 -20.26 -36.98
CA GLU A 620 -25.75 -20.19 -38.30
C GLU A 620 -26.80 -20.09 -39.41
N ALA A 621 -27.90 -20.85 -39.32
CA ALA A 621 -29.02 -20.78 -40.25
C ALA A 621 -29.63 -19.36 -40.30
N GLN A 622 -29.94 -18.77 -39.14
CA GLN A 622 -30.52 -17.42 -39.04
C GLN A 622 -29.56 -16.32 -39.54
N ASP A 623 -28.24 -16.47 -39.33
CA ASP A 623 -27.23 -15.57 -39.91
C ASP A 623 -27.16 -15.67 -41.44
N LYS A 624 -27.51 -16.83 -42.03
CA LYS A 624 -27.55 -17.03 -43.49
C LYS A 624 -28.86 -16.48 -44.05
N ILE A 625 -30.00 -16.78 -43.42
CA ILE A 625 -31.32 -16.21 -43.72
C ILE A 625 -31.25 -14.67 -43.74
N THR A 626 -30.71 -14.06 -42.69
CA THR A 626 -30.57 -12.59 -42.58
C THR A 626 -29.77 -11.98 -43.74
N ARG A 627 -28.73 -12.68 -44.23
CA ARG A 627 -27.98 -12.25 -45.41
C ARG A 627 -28.81 -12.42 -46.70
N TRP A 628 -29.42 -13.58 -46.90
CA TRP A 628 -30.22 -13.87 -48.09
C TRP A 628 -31.46 -12.97 -48.22
N VAL A 629 -32.10 -12.58 -47.11
CA VAL A 629 -33.20 -11.60 -47.11
C VAL A 629 -32.70 -10.25 -47.64
N ARG A 630 -31.52 -9.79 -47.22
CA ARG A 630 -30.90 -8.55 -47.70
C ARG A 630 -30.52 -8.65 -49.18
N ASP A 631 -29.88 -9.73 -49.60
CA ASP A 631 -29.46 -9.97 -50.98
C ASP A 631 -30.67 -10.09 -51.94
N ARG A 632 -31.80 -10.63 -51.45
CA ARG A 632 -33.08 -10.65 -52.17
C ARG A 632 -33.65 -9.25 -52.32
N GLY A 633 -33.66 -8.45 -51.25
CA GLY A 633 -34.11 -7.05 -51.29
C GLY A 633 -33.28 -6.18 -52.24
N GLY A 634 -31.95 -6.32 -52.20
CA GLY A 634 -31.03 -5.60 -53.10
C GLY A 634 -31.17 -5.97 -54.57
N ARG A 635 -31.61 -7.20 -54.89
CA ARG A 635 -31.95 -7.61 -56.27
C ARG A 635 -33.33 -7.16 -56.73
N ALA A 636 -34.23 -6.81 -55.80
CA ALA A 636 -35.62 -6.46 -56.11
C ALA A 636 -35.85 -4.96 -56.41
N ASN A 637 -34.90 -4.07 -56.10
CA ASN A 637 -35.09 -2.62 -56.29
C ASN A 637 -33.81 -1.85 -56.69
N PRO A 638 -33.60 -1.57 -57.99
CA PRO A 638 -32.54 -0.69 -58.48
C PRO A 638 -33.03 0.75 -58.75
N GLY A 639 -33.48 1.47 -57.71
CA GLY A 639 -33.61 2.94 -57.77
C GLY A 639 -34.73 3.58 -56.93
N GLY A 640 -34.37 4.48 -56.01
CA GLY A 640 -35.33 5.34 -55.29
C GLY A 640 -34.80 5.85 -53.94
N THR A 641 -34.92 7.15 -53.67
CA THR A 641 -34.34 7.82 -52.48
C THR A 641 -35.40 8.24 -51.44
N GLY A 642 -35.16 7.90 -50.17
CA GLY A 642 -35.40 8.77 -48.99
C GLY A 642 -36.83 8.94 -48.44
N ALA A 643 -36.95 8.88 -47.10
CA ALA A 643 -38.11 9.17 -46.23
C ALA A 643 -39.34 8.24 -46.46
N ASP A 644 -39.86 7.49 -45.49
CA ASP A 644 -40.10 7.78 -44.07
C ASP A 644 -39.94 6.54 -43.17
N ALA A 645 -39.96 6.73 -41.85
CA ALA A 645 -40.07 5.65 -40.88
C ALA A 645 -41.49 5.06 -40.87
N PHE A 646 -41.61 3.73 -40.75
CA PHE A 646 -42.87 3.12 -40.34
C PHE A 646 -42.62 1.97 -39.36
N ASP A 647 -43.26 2.11 -38.20
CA ASP A 647 -43.29 1.20 -37.06
C ASP A 647 -44.44 0.19 -37.26
N PRO A 648 -44.24 -1.11 -36.97
CA PRO A 648 -45.33 -2.08 -36.91
C PRO A 648 -45.50 -2.67 -35.50
N ASP A 649 -45.66 -1.83 -34.47
CA ASP A 649 -46.70 -2.13 -33.48
C ASP A 649 -48.06 -1.56 -33.96
N GLN A 650 -49.12 -2.30 -33.67
CA GLN A 650 -50.53 -2.00 -33.92
C GLN A 650 -50.99 -1.77 -35.38
N ARG A 651 -51.68 -2.80 -35.91
CA ARG A 651 -53.06 -2.57 -36.39
C ARG A 651 -53.97 -3.77 -36.13
N ASN A 652 -54.80 -3.64 -35.11
CA ASN A 652 -56.10 -4.30 -34.97
C ASN A 652 -56.87 -3.53 -33.90
N ASP A 653 -57.79 -2.66 -34.34
CA ASP A 653 -58.89 -2.20 -33.51
C ASP A 653 -60.04 -1.75 -34.40
N GLU A 654 -61.11 -2.55 -34.41
CA GLU A 654 -62.48 -2.10 -34.19
C GLU A 654 -63.44 -3.31 -34.25
N MET A 655 -63.90 -3.79 -33.10
CA MET A 655 -65.34 -3.81 -32.79
C MET A 655 -65.61 -4.00 -31.28
N ARG A 656 -66.26 -2.98 -30.71
CA ARG A 656 -67.04 -2.90 -29.46
C ARG A 656 -68.02 -4.08 -29.24
N ASP A 657 -68.61 -4.37 -28.07
CA ASP A 657 -68.52 -3.89 -26.66
C ASP A 657 -69.26 -4.95 -25.80
N ASP A 658 -68.81 -5.28 -24.58
CA ASP A 658 -69.71 -5.57 -23.44
C ASP A 658 -68.94 -5.90 -22.13
N ARG A 659 -69.09 -4.99 -21.15
CA ARG A 659 -69.28 -5.21 -19.69
C ARG A 659 -68.10 -5.47 -18.72
N ASP A 660 -67.92 -4.43 -17.90
CA ASP A 660 -68.07 -4.44 -16.43
C ASP A 660 -67.04 -5.16 -15.53
N ALA A 661 -66.06 -4.37 -15.09
CA ALA A 661 -65.76 -4.06 -13.68
C ALA A 661 -65.49 -5.18 -12.65
N ALA A 662 -64.21 -5.31 -12.27
CA ALA A 662 -63.81 -5.51 -10.86
C ALA A 662 -62.42 -4.91 -10.57
N THR A 663 -62.33 -4.10 -9.51
CA THR A 663 -61.11 -3.41 -9.02
C THR A 663 -60.13 -4.40 -8.35
N PRO A 664 -58.79 -4.17 -8.38
CA PRO A 664 -57.84 -5.14 -7.83
C PRO A 664 -57.76 -5.12 -6.30
N ALA A 665 -57.54 -6.29 -5.70
CA ALA A 665 -57.22 -6.43 -4.27
C ALA A 665 -55.70 -6.33 -4.04
N ALA A 666 -55.32 -5.72 -2.91
CA ALA A 666 -53.94 -5.48 -2.50
C ALA A 666 -53.16 -6.76 -2.14
N PRO A 667 -51.81 -6.77 -2.23
CA PRO A 667 -51.00 -7.96 -1.97
C PRO A 667 -50.91 -8.31 -0.49
N ARG A 668 -50.82 -9.61 -0.19
CA ARG A 668 -50.35 -10.13 1.11
C ARG A 668 -49.27 -11.19 0.90
N SER A 669 -48.11 -10.90 1.46
CA SER A 669 -47.04 -11.78 1.95
C SER A 669 -46.85 -13.15 1.30
N ALA A 670 -45.74 -13.30 0.58
CA ALA A 670 -45.04 -14.57 0.40
C ALA A 670 -43.65 -14.48 1.05
N GLU A 671 -43.24 -15.56 1.72
CA GLU A 671 -42.03 -15.68 2.53
C GLU A 671 -40.74 -15.69 1.67
N PRO A 672 -39.58 -15.19 2.17
CA PRO A 672 -38.36 -15.14 1.38
C PRO A 672 -37.75 -16.53 1.13
N ALA A 673 -37.68 -16.92 -0.14
CA ALA A 673 -36.91 -18.08 -0.56
C ALA A 673 -35.40 -17.84 -0.39
N ILE A 674 -34.74 -18.72 0.35
CA ILE A 674 -33.30 -18.67 0.61
C ILE A 674 -32.52 -18.90 -0.69
N THR A 675 -31.66 -17.97 -1.05
CA THR A 675 -30.67 -18.16 -2.11
C THR A 675 -29.55 -19.08 -1.63
N PRO A 676 -29.21 -20.19 -2.33
CA PRO A 676 -28.01 -20.96 -2.01
C PRO A 676 -26.77 -20.12 -2.35
N ASN A 677 -26.02 -19.79 -1.30
CA ASN A 677 -24.83 -18.95 -1.39
C ASN A 677 -23.69 -19.73 -2.07
N ASN A 678 -23.26 -19.30 -3.26
CA ASN A 678 -22.15 -19.92 -3.99
C ASN A 678 -20.82 -19.59 -3.28
N THR A 679 -20.42 -20.44 -2.34
CA THR A 679 -19.10 -20.37 -1.69
C THR A 679 -18.06 -21.07 -2.57
N PRO A 680 -16.96 -20.41 -2.98
CA PRO A 680 -15.90 -21.07 -3.73
C PRO A 680 -15.20 -22.14 -2.88
N THR A 681 -14.98 -23.32 -3.47
CA THR A 681 -14.27 -24.44 -2.84
C THR A 681 -12.82 -24.05 -2.49
N PRO A 682 -12.31 -24.38 -1.29
CA PRO A 682 -10.87 -24.32 -1.02
C PRO A 682 -10.14 -25.38 -1.87
N ASN A 683 -9.41 -24.93 -2.89
CA ASN A 683 -8.51 -25.80 -3.64
C ASN A 683 -7.28 -26.14 -2.76
N LEU A 684 -7.22 -27.37 -2.26
CA LEU A 684 -5.97 -27.96 -1.77
C LEU A 684 -5.08 -28.31 -2.97
N PRO A 685 -3.86 -27.77 -3.07
CA PRO A 685 -2.93 -28.12 -4.15
C PRO A 685 -2.43 -29.57 -3.98
N PRO A 686 -2.16 -30.30 -5.07
CA PRO A 686 -1.59 -31.64 -5.00
C PRO A 686 -0.13 -31.61 -4.50
N PRO A 687 0.36 -32.70 -3.86
CA PRO A 687 1.72 -32.77 -3.35
C PRO A 687 2.74 -32.84 -4.50
N SER A 688 3.67 -31.88 -4.53
CA SER A 688 4.82 -31.90 -5.43
C SER A 688 5.80 -33.01 -5.04
N ASN A 689 6.14 -33.89 -5.98
CA ASN A 689 7.25 -34.83 -5.84
C ASN A 689 8.56 -34.14 -6.31
N PRO A 690 9.69 -34.21 -5.58
CA PRO A 690 10.89 -33.48 -5.94
C PRO A 690 11.71 -34.23 -7.00
N GLU A 691 12.03 -33.55 -8.11
CA GLU A 691 13.09 -33.96 -9.05
C GLU A 691 14.41 -33.19 -8.76
N PRO A 692 15.57 -33.74 -9.17
CA PRO A 692 16.85 -33.42 -8.56
C PRO A 692 17.46 -32.09 -9.03
N ILE A 693 18.05 -31.36 -8.09
CA ILE A 693 18.74 -30.09 -8.33
C ILE A 693 20.22 -30.37 -8.66
N THR A 694 20.66 -30.03 -9.86
CA THR A 694 22.09 -29.82 -10.18
C THR A 694 22.51 -28.38 -9.85
N PRO A 695 23.68 -28.13 -9.23
CA PRO A 695 24.06 -26.80 -8.77
C PRO A 695 24.86 -26.01 -9.82
N GLU A 696 24.43 -24.77 -10.08
CA GLU A 696 25.21 -23.75 -10.78
C GLU A 696 24.88 -22.39 -10.13
N SER A 697 25.70 -21.95 -9.16
CA SER A 697 26.83 -21.02 -9.35
C SER A 697 26.39 -19.55 -9.29
N ILE A 698 26.47 -18.97 -8.09
CA ILE A 698 26.46 -17.52 -7.85
C ILE A 698 27.72 -17.20 -7.03
N ALA A 699 28.58 -16.33 -7.57
CA ALA A 699 29.74 -15.77 -6.87
C ALA A 699 29.34 -14.47 -6.12
N PRO A 700 30.07 -14.06 -5.06
CA PRO A 700 29.54 -13.17 -4.03
C PRO A 700 29.62 -11.68 -4.39
N ALA A 701 28.75 -10.88 -3.74
CA ALA A 701 28.88 -9.43 -3.68
C ALA A 701 29.64 -9.01 -2.41
N ASP A 702 30.56 -8.06 -2.55
CA ASP A 702 31.41 -7.58 -1.46
C ASP A 702 30.66 -6.86 -0.34
N THR A 703 31.10 -7.10 0.90
CA THR A 703 30.69 -6.34 2.09
C THR A 703 31.75 -5.28 2.37
N LYS A 704 31.38 -4.00 2.37
CA LYS A 704 32.29 -2.90 2.76
C LYS A 704 32.00 -2.43 4.18
N GLU A 705 33.02 -2.44 5.02
CA GLU A 705 32.96 -1.96 6.40
C GLU A 705 32.74 -0.44 6.50
N PRO A 706 32.05 0.06 7.54
CA PRO A 706 32.04 1.48 7.88
C PRO A 706 33.31 1.84 8.68
N ILE A 707 34.14 2.72 8.13
CA ILE A 707 35.34 3.23 8.80
C ILE A 707 34.96 4.32 9.80
N SER A 708 35.51 4.24 11.01
CA SER A 708 35.33 5.21 12.10
C SER A 708 36.48 6.23 12.11
N PRO A 709 36.25 7.54 12.29
CA PRO A 709 37.32 8.54 12.34
C PRO A 709 37.97 8.66 13.73
N GLU A 710 39.30 8.79 13.76
CA GLU A 710 40.12 9.05 14.94
C GLU A 710 40.06 10.53 15.43
N PRO A 711 40.49 10.83 16.68
CA PRO A 711 40.26 12.11 17.32
C PRO A 711 41.32 13.18 17.01
N VAL A 712 40.91 14.45 17.01
CA VAL A 712 41.80 15.63 16.93
C VAL A 712 41.48 16.62 18.05
N THR A 713 42.53 17.08 18.73
CA THR A 713 42.62 18.26 19.63
C THR A 713 43.96 18.94 19.31
N PRO A 714 44.19 20.27 19.51
CA PRO A 714 43.74 21.14 20.62
C PRO A 714 42.83 22.30 20.09
N GLU A 715 42.67 23.52 20.64
CA GLU A 715 43.27 24.33 21.75
C GLU A 715 42.15 25.19 22.45
N PRO A 716 42.42 26.02 23.49
CA PRO A 716 41.39 26.49 24.44
C PRO A 716 40.72 27.83 24.12
N ILE A 717 39.51 28.02 24.65
CA ILE A 717 38.79 29.31 24.69
C ILE A 717 38.29 29.56 26.12
N ASP A 718 38.60 30.73 26.68
CA ASP A 718 38.21 31.13 28.04
C ASP A 718 36.69 31.37 28.21
N PRO A 719 36.13 31.14 29.41
CA PRO A 719 34.71 31.35 29.67
C PRO A 719 34.38 32.85 29.93
N PRO A 720 33.34 33.42 29.29
CA PRO A 720 32.85 34.75 29.63
C PRO A 720 32.12 34.77 30.99
N ALA A 721 32.30 35.86 31.73
CA ALA A 721 31.90 36.01 33.13
C ALA A 721 30.37 36.13 33.36
N PRO A 722 29.86 35.76 34.56
CA PRO A 722 28.44 35.90 34.90
C PRO A 722 28.03 37.37 35.14
N PRO A 723 26.83 37.80 34.72
CA PRO A 723 26.32 39.15 34.95
C PRO A 723 25.95 39.39 36.45
N PRO A 724 26.11 40.63 36.95
CA PRO A 724 25.98 40.94 38.39
C PRO A 724 24.53 41.13 38.87
N MET A 725 24.32 40.91 40.17
CA MET A 725 23.02 41.01 40.86
C MET A 725 22.73 42.40 41.48
N MET A 726 21.50 42.90 41.25
CA MET A 726 20.67 43.79 42.10
C MET A 726 21.18 45.22 42.40
N PRO A 727 20.27 46.21 42.55
CA PRO A 727 19.57 46.45 43.83
C PRO A 727 18.04 46.69 43.70
N PRO A 728 17.27 46.65 44.81
CA PRO A 728 15.81 46.77 44.80
C PRO A 728 15.31 48.23 44.85
N ALA A 729 14.08 48.46 44.37
CA ALA A 729 13.31 49.69 44.58
C ALA A 729 12.07 49.40 45.46
N ALA A 730 11.73 50.37 46.31
CA ALA A 730 10.83 50.23 47.47
C ALA A 730 9.34 50.47 47.12
N PRO A 731 8.39 50.23 48.06
CA PRO A 731 6.97 50.09 47.75
C PRO A 731 6.18 51.41 47.79
N THR A 732 5.02 51.45 47.12
CA THR A 732 4.04 52.53 47.25
C THR A 732 2.59 52.04 47.29
N THR A 733 2.01 52.16 48.48
CA THR A 733 0.61 52.50 48.81
C THR A 733 -0.58 51.67 48.30
N ASP A 734 -1.36 51.20 49.29
CA ASP A 734 -2.80 50.92 49.22
C ASP A 734 -3.61 52.02 48.50
N ILE A 735 -4.58 51.61 47.69
CA ILE A 735 -5.88 52.30 47.54
C ILE A 735 -6.99 51.24 47.56
N ALA A 736 -7.96 51.42 48.46
CA ALA A 736 -9.15 50.58 48.65
C ALA A 736 -10.28 50.93 47.64
N PRO A 737 -11.35 50.13 47.49
CA PRO A 737 -12.22 50.18 46.32
C PRO A 737 -13.35 51.22 46.39
N ALA A 738 -13.77 51.68 45.20
CA ALA A 738 -15.05 52.32 44.92
C ALA A 738 -15.52 51.80 43.54
N ALA A 739 -16.59 51.01 43.44
CA ALA A 739 -18.01 51.39 43.47
C ALA A 739 -18.56 51.66 42.05
N GLU A 740 -19.51 50.81 41.65
CA GLU A 740 -20.49 51.09 40.57
C GLU A 740 -21.19 52.44 40.81
N PRO A 741 -21.66 53.13 39.75
CA PRO A 741 -23.01 52.83 39.25
C PRO A 741 -23.22 52.93 37.73
N THR A 742 -24.16 52.10 37.25
CA THR A 742 -25.11 52.31 36.13
C THR A 742 -24.88 53.43 35.10
N GLU A 743 -24.73 53.05 33.83
CA GLU A 743 -25.81 53.18 32.81
C GLU A 743 -25.68 52.11 31.72
#